data_AF-A0A9W7ZQ61-F1
#
_entry.id   AF-A0A9W7ZQ61-F1
#
_cell.length_a   1.000
_cell.length_b   1.000
_cell.length_c   1.000
_cell.angle_alpha   90.00
_cell.angle_beta   90.00
_cell.angle_gamma   90.00
#
_symmetry.space_group_name_H-M   'P 1'
#
loop_
_entity.id
_entity.type
_entity.pdbx_description
1 polymer ?
#
loop_
_entity_poly.entity_id
_entity_poly.type
_entity_poly.pdbx_seq_one_letter_code
_entity_poly.pdbx_strand_id
1 'polypeptide(L)'
;MSNRKDLLASFFAPRKAKPAPAQDVSPAASGASPPEKIVAAAVKTQGRPSDKSGDHSDTSDGSAAPSRSRRRRSQKRHRREVSSSASETEGDDAVKPKSIISPVASPRQQSKTQQPAVKRESASDSEVKVATGLPVTTEDRPKPVKPSQPKSKKAKCTGSPVKAEQTIDAVSAIVASAQTLSATKPKAKKLTAAAAAKKAAEAAAMTAPPEVVQRFSELVQTEVPYAALCYMFEQVEATTKRLLIIDILTHFFRRVITHAPQDLVQCVYLCINRLCPEYEGLELGVGESLLFKAVAEATGRPVAKVKADVTLRGDIGQVAMLSRSTQRTMLGVQRGLKVATVFKTLRQIATTSGQSSMKLKVDKIKGLLASCQGAEAKYLMRSLEGKLRIGLAEQTVLTALAYAFVLHHHHSTNGDLDLKVEASGSDSDADPDETISRRVTGVVTPETFQSAAETVKAVYNELPSYDVLVPALLKRGVDHVHEACKLTAGIPVKPMLAHPTKAISEVLDRFEGHTFTCEYKYDGERAQLHRLPDGRTMVFSRNSEDMTAKYPDLVVKLNHAVAAANQQNTAATEGIAPTTSFILDAEAVAWDSAERKILPFQVLSTRKRKDVREEDITVKVCIFAFDLIYLNGRSLLRESLAERRRLLYQHFAHVDGEFSFAKALVATDVEAIQTFLDESIRDNCEGLMVKTLDGDEATYEPSRRSRNWLKVKKDYINGIGDSLDLVVVGAYPGRGKRTGVYGGFLLACYNPDSEQYETICKIGTGFSEADLESHRDQLKQHIISKPRSYYDYAESAEPEVWFDPKVVWEVKAADLSISPVYRAGVGKVDSNKGISLRFPRFIRIRDDKSPEDATTSDQVAQMYRDQKLHTAAGER
;
A
#
# COMPACT_ATOMS: atom_id res chain seq x y z
N MET A 1 22.72 -1.05 -61.43
CA MET A 1 22.73 -0.99 -62.92
C MET A 1 21.39 -1.48 -63.45
N SER A 2 20.98 -1.00 -64.62
CA SER A 2 19.96 -1.53 -65.55
C SER A 2 18.51 -1.80 -65.08
N ASN A 3 17.60 -1.08 -65.74
CA ASN A 3 16.15 -1.29 -65.78
C ASN A 3 15.73 -2.62 -66.46
N ARG A 4 14.55 -3.13 -66.08
CA ARG A 4 13.38 -3.48 -66.94
C ARG A 4 12.22 -3.87 -66.00
N LYS A 5 10.98 -3.34 -66.03
CA LYS A 5 10.04 -2.81 -67.05
C LYS A 5 9.37 -3.84 -67.97
N ASP A 6 8.04 -3.90 -67.76
CA ASP A 6 6.93 -4.04 -68.71
C ASP A 6 6.73 -5.37 -69.49
N LEU A 7 5.67 -6.10 -69.11
CA LEU A 7 4.80 -7.06 -69.84
C LEU A 7 3.85 -7.68 -68.76
N LEU A 8 2.53 -7.73 -68.85
CA LEU A 8 1.55 -7.46 -69.92
C LEU A 8 0.32 -6.70 -69.39
N ALA A 9 -0.21 -5.78 -70.19
CA ALA A 9 -1.65 -5.48 -70.22
C ALA A 9 -2.30 -6.41 -71.28
N SER A 10 -3.62 -6.61 -71.41
CA SER A 10 -4.81 -5.95 -70.85
C SER A 10 -6.03 -6.84 -71.12
N PHE A 11 -7.11 -6.80 -70.32
CA PHE A 11 -8.49 -6.93 -70.84
C PHE A 11 -9.56 -6.32 -69.92
N PHE A 12 -10.39 -5.45 -70.51
CA PHE A 12 -11.72 -4.93 -70.09
C PHE A 12 -11.99 -4.37 -68.68
N ALA A 13 -12.03 -3.03 -68.63
CA ALA A 13 -13.03 -2.21 -67.92
C ALA A 13 -13.89 -1.47 -69.03
N PRO A 14 -14.87 -0.55 -68.79
CA PRO A 14 -15.29 0.20 -67.58
C PRO A 14 -16.83 0.12 -67.32
N ARG A 15 -17.53 0.85 -66.42
CA ARG A 15 -17.72 2.31 -66.17
C ARG A 15 -18.20 2.50 -64.70
N LYS A 16 -17.71 3.44 -63.87
CA LYS A 16 -17.71 4.94 -63.90
C LYS A 16 -19.05 5.63 -63.57
N ALA A 17 -19.11 6.26 -62.39
CA ALA A 17 -19.82 7.52 -62.10
C ALA A 17 -19.12 8.26 -60.93
N LYS A 18 -19.29 9.59 -60.81
CA LYS A 18 -18.82 10.45 -59.70
C LYS A 18 -20.01 11.23 -59.13
N PRO A 19 -19.89 11.78 -57.91
CA PRO A 19 -20.46 13.07 -57.56
C PRO A 19 -19.37 14.16 -57.38
N ALA A 20 -19.79 15.42 -57.51
CA ALA A 20 -19.05 16.66 -57.28
C ALA A 20 -20.08 17.77 -56.91
N PRO A 21 -19.70 18.93 -56.33
CA PRO A 21 -20.46 19.50 -55.22
C PRO A 21 -21.14 20.87 -55.48
N ALA A 22 -21.91 21.33 -54.46
CA ALA A 22 -21.84 22.67 -53.82
C ALA A 22 -23.18 23.44 -53.63
N GLN A 23 -23.11 24.38 -52.67
CA GLN A 23 -23.90 25.62 -52.45
C GLN A 23 -25.25 25.62 -51.71
N ASP A 24 -25.44 26.74 -50.98
CA ASP A 24 -26.55 27.10 -50.09
C ASP A 24 -27.79 27.63 -50.82
N VAL A 25 -28.98 27.44 -50.23
CA VAL A 25 -30.04 28.46 -50.16
C VAL A 25 -30.89 28.29 -48.88
N SER A 26 -31.27 29.40 -48.26
CA SER A 26 -32.47 29.61 -47.42
C SER A 26 -33.03 31.01 -47.76
N PRO A 27 -34.28 31.41 -47.43
CA PRO A 27 -35.30 30.79 -46.56
C PRO A 27 -36.73 30.76 -47.16
N ALA A 28 -37.76 30.37 -46.39
CA ALA A 28 -39.15 30.91 -46.42
C ALA A 28 -40.04 30.28 -45.31
N ALA A 29 -41.20 30.87 -44.98
CA ALA A 29 -42.09 30.38 -43.91
C ALA A 29 -43.60 30.61 -44.18
N SER A 30 -44.45 29.68 -43.72
CA SER A 30 -45.93 29.75 -43.60
C SER A 30 -46.46 28.48 -42.90
N GLY A 31 -47.57 28.45 -42.13
CA GLY A 31 -48.43 29.53 -41.63
C GLY A 31 -49.83 29.03 -41.21
N ALA A 32 -50.31 29.46 -40.03
CA ALA A 32 -51.70 29.36 -39.51
C ALA A 32 -52.30 27.97 -39.13
N SER A 33 -53.48 28.00 -38.48
CA SER A 33 -54.19 26.91 -37.76
C SER A 33 -55.73 27.09 -37.93
N PRO A 34 -56.63 26.66 -37.00
CA PRO A 34 -57.09 25.34 -36.49
C PRO A 34 -58.60 25.14 -36.91
N PRO A 35 -59.61 24.65 -36.11
CA PRO A 35 -59.71 23.77 -34.91
C PRO A 35 -60.80 22.65 -35.02
N GLU A 36 -61.25 22.10 -33.86
CA GLU A 36 -62.50 21.31 -33.57
C GLU A 36 -62.38 19.75 -33.55
N LYS A 37 -63.07 18.96 -32.67
CA LYS A 37 -63.60 19.13 -31.28
C LYS A 37 -64.21 17.79 -30.75
N ILE A 38 -64.69 17.80 -29.49
CA ILE A 38 -65.57 16.82 -28.74
C ILE A 38 -64.79 15.93 -27.73
N VAL A 39 -64.77 16.15 -26.40
CA VAL A 39 -65.83 16.16 -25.32
C VAL A 39 -66.24 14.73 -24.91
N ALA A 40 -66.32 14.28 -23.64
CA ALA A 40 -66.39 14.91 -22.29
C ALA A 40 -65.66 14.03 -21.21
N ALA A 41 -65.69 14.18 -19.86
CA ALA A 41 -66.17 15.18 -18.87
C ALA A 41 -65.50 14.96 -17.47
N ALA A 42 -65.62 15.92 -16.54
CA ALA A 42 -65.25 15.79 -15.10
C ALA A 42 -66.52 15.61 -14.20
N VAL A 43 -66.47 15.64 -12.85
CA VAL A 43 -66.71 16.88 -12.02
C VAL A 43 -66.75 16.60 -10.49
N LYS A 44 -65.98 17.36 -9.67
CA LYS A 44 -66.23 17.92 -8.28
C LYS A 44 -66.65 16.98 -7.08
N THR A 45 -66.61 17.33 -5.77
CA THR A 45 -65.96 18.37 -4.91
C THR A 45 -66.02 18.02 -3.40
N GLN A 46 -65.04 18.51 -2.60
CA GLN A 46 -65.08 19.00 -1.18
C GLN A 46 -65.95 18.33 -0.08
N GLY A 47 -65.36 18.09 1.12
CA GLY A 47 -66.10 17.85 2.37
C GLY A 47 -65.24 17.61 3.64
N ARG A 48 -65.67 18.14 4.79
CA ARG A 48 -65.24 17.95 6.20
C ARG A 48 -66.51 18.18 7.08
N PRO A 49 -66.61 17.82 8.39
CA PRO A 49 -65.67 17.14 9.29
C PRO A 49 -66.30 16.04 10.22
N SER A 50 -65.50 15.56 11.19
CA SER A 50 -65.85 15.22 12.60
C SER A 50 -66.84 14.11 13.02
N ASP A 51 -66.31 13.22 13.88
CA ASP A 51 -66.83 12.76 15.20
C ASP A 51 -67.65 11.44 15.38
N LYS A 52 -67.22 10.70 16.44
CA LYS A 52 -67.92 9.72 17.33
C LYS A 52 -68.46 8.34 16.86
N SER A 53 -68.12 7.35 17.70
CA SER A 53 -68.82 6.08 18.08
C SER A 53 -69.36 5.13 16.99
N GLY A 54 -69.18 3.79 17.07
CA GLY A 54 -68.48 2.93 18.04
C GLY A 54 -69.41 1.87 18.65
N ASP A 55 -68.93 0.63 18.82
CA ASP A 55 -69.67 -0.40 19.57
C ASP A 55 -68.82 -1.58 20.12
N HIS A 56 -69.43 -2.27 21.09
CA HIS A 56 -69.16 -3.54 21.83
C HIS A 56 -68.37 -4.70 21.15
N SER A 57 -67.83 -5.71 21.88
CA SER A 57 -67.42 -5.95 23.30
C SER A 57 -66.58 -7.28 23.37
N ASP A 58 -66.30 -8.05 24.46
CA ASP A 58 -66.71 -8.12 25.88
C ASP A 58 -65.73 -8.96 26.75
N THR A 59 -66.04 -9.19 28.05
CA THR A 59 -65.46 -10.20 29.02
C THR A 59 -63.92 -10.24 29.21
N SER A 60 -63.28 -9.90 30.35
CA SER A 60 -63.41 -10.36 31.77
C SER A 60 -62.67 -11.71 32.05
N ASP A 61 -62.06 -12.01 33.20
CA ASP A 61 -61.93 -11.43 34.56
C ASP A 61 -60.50 -11.68 35.13
N GLY A 62 -60.01 -11.15 36.27
CA GLY A 62 -60.54 -10.14 37.20
C GLY A 62 -59.84 -10.15 38.59
N SER A 63 -59.81 -9.00 39.30
CA SER A 63 -59.59 -8.80 40.77
C SER A 63 -58.22 -9.15 41.44
N ALA A 64 -57.91 -8.75 42.70
CA ALA A 64 -57.94 -7.42 43.35
C ALA A 64 -57.25 -7.39 44.75
N ALA A 65 -56.52 -6.29 45.06
CA ALA A 65 -56.26 -5.74 46.43
C ALA A 65 -55.40 -6.58 47.43
N PRO A 66 -55.01 -6.10 48.65
CA PRO A 66 -55.31 -4.82 49.33
C PRO A 66 -54.08 -4.03 49.89
N SER A 67 -54.34 -3.06 50.80
CA SER A 67 -53.48 -1.90 51.11
C SER A 67 -52.98 -1.77 52.57
N ARG A 68 -51.93 -0.96 52.82
CA ARG A 68 -51.62 -0.11 54.03
C ARG A 68 -50.20 0.51 53.91
N SER A 69 -49.74 1.58 54.61
CA SER A 69 -50.29 2.89 55.01
C SER A 69 -49.21 3.76 55.74
N ARG A 70 -49.35 5.10 55.80
CA ARG A 70 -48.75 6.10 56.77
C ARG A 70 -47.30 6.66 56.65
N ARG A 71 -47.21 7.88 56.07
CA ARG A 71 -46.79 9.20 56.65
C ARG A 71 -45.48 9.43 57.49
N ARG A 72 -44.77 10.53 57.10
CA ARG A 72 -43.91 11.49 57.88
C ARG A 72 -42.55 10.94 58.38
N ARG A 73 -41.48 11.73 58.64
CA ARG A 73 -41.18 13.19 58.85
C ARG A 73 -39.68 13.41 58.45
N SER A 74 -39.03 14.57 58.19
CA SER A 74 -39.36 15.99 57.89
C SER A 74 -38.07 16.75 57.44
N GLN A 75 -38.17 17.90 56.75
CA GLN A 75 -37.05 18.78 56.35
C GLN A 75 -36.60 19.78 57.45
N LYS A 76 -35.43 20.44 57.25
CA LYS A 76 -35.20 21.85 57.65
C LYS A 76 -34.32 22.60 56.62
N ARG A 77 -34.31 23.93 56.65
CA ARG A 77 -33.79 24.86 55.60
C ARG A 77 -32.83 25.91 56.20
N HIS A 78 -32.01 26.57 55.38
CA HIS A 78 -31.95 28.03 55.14
C HIS A 78 -31.09 28.24 53.84
N ARG A 79 -31.39 29.11 52.84
CA ARG A 79 -31.86 30.53 52.77
C ARG A 79 -30.69 31.50 53.10
N ARG A 80 -30.35 32.56 52.36
CA ARG A 80 -31.05 33.56 51.48
C ARG A 80 -30.24 33.84 50.19
N GLU A 81 -30.55 34.73 49.22
CA GLU A 81 -31.73 35.25 48.47
C GLU A 81 -31.13 35.74 47.10
N VAL A 82 -31.71 35.54 45.89
CA VAL A 82 -32.83 36.24 45.20
C VAL A 82 -32.65 37.74 44.93
N SER A 83 -32.51 38.12 43.64
CA SER A 83 -33.36 39.14 42.94
C SER A 83 -33.07 39.17 41.41
N SER A 84 -33.93 39.84 40.61
CA SER A 84 -33.87 39.84 39.13
C SER A 84 -34.71 40.97 38.49
N SER A 85 -34.16 41.72 37.52
CA SER A 85 -34.82 42.67 36.57
C SER A 85 -33.81 42.94 35.42
N ALA A 86 -34.10 43.17 34.12
CA ALA A 86 -35.15 43.94 33.42
C ALA A 86 -35.00 45.48 33.57
N SER A 87 -35.12 46.34 32.55
CA SER A 87 -35.34 46.19 31.09
C SER A 87 -35.01 47.51 30.34
N GLU A 88 -35.05 47.53 28.98
CA GLU A 88 -35.29 48.71 28.10
C GLU A 88 -34.30 49.92 28.09
N THR A 89 -34.18 50.83 27.09
CA THR A 89 -34.32 50.82 25.60
C THR A 89 -33.63 52.09 25.00
N GLU A 90 -33.26 52.07 23.71
CA GLU A 90 -32.99 53.24 22.81
C GLU A 90 -31.84 54.23 23.16
N GLY A 91 -31.19 54.96 22.22
CA GLY A 91 -31.21 54.95 20.75
C GLY A 91 -30.26 56.02 20.14
N ASP A 92 -29.66 55.74 18.97
CA ASP A 92 -28.86 56.61 18.05
C ASP A 92 -27.64 57.39 18.64
N ASP A 93 -26.68 57.94 17.87
CA ASP A 93 -26.54 58.19 16.41
C ASP A 93 -25.08 57.96 15.91
N ALA A 94 -24.79 58.15 14.61
CA ALA A 94 -23.59 57.67 13.90
C ALA A 94 -22.41 58.67 13.75
N VAL A 95 -21.20 58.16 13.40
CA VAL A 95 -20.20 58.77 12.46
C VAL A 95 -18.95 57.86 12.22
N LYS A 96 -18.26 58.05 11.08
CA LYS A 96 -16.99 57.41 10.61
C LYS A 96 -16.09 58.49 9.94
N PRO A 97 -14.82 58.24 9.53
CA PRO A 97 -13.65 57.58 10.16
C PRO A 97 -12.36 58.47 10.02
N LYS A 98 -11.13 57.88 9.97
CA LYS A 98 -9.75 58.46 9.68
C LYS A 98 -8.92 58.91 10.92
N SER A 99 -7.57 58.96 10.94
CA SER A 99 -6.48 58.36 10.09
C SER A 99 -5.03 58.60 10.62
N ILE A 100 -4.15 57.57 10.53
CA ILE A 100 -2.73 57.53 9.99
C ILE A 100 -1.62 58.49 10.54
N ILE A 101 -0.32 58.10 10.36
CA ILE A 101 0.99 58.79 10.54
C ILE A 101 1.68 58.42 11.89
N SER A 102 2.87 57.78 12.04
CA SER A 102 4.22 57.74 11.37
C SER A 102 5.18 58.88 11.82
N PRO A 103 6.55 58.85 11.63
CA PRO A 103 7.50 57.84 11.11
C PRO A 103 8.79 57.65 11.98
N VAL A 104 9.88 57.03 11.44
CA VAL A 104 11.34 57.41 11.51
C VAL A 104 12.25 56.21 11.12
N ALA A 105 13.50 56.45 10.66
CA ALA A 105 14.38 55.47 9.97
C ALA A 105 15.82 55.32 10.54
N SER A 106 16.63 54.44 9.91
CA SER A 106 17.97 53.95 10.30
C SER A 106 19.13 54.96 10.18
N PRO A 107 20.35 54.61 10.67
CA PRO A 107 21.48 54.52 9.72
C PRO A 107 22.62 53.49 10.00
N ARG A 108 23.34 53.14 8.92
CA ARG A 108 24.79 52.78 8.76
C ARG A 108 25.43 51.53 9.41
N GLN A 109 25.67 50.54 8.54
CA GLN A 109 26.98 50.07 8.04
C GLN A 109 28.24 49.93 8.94
N GLN A 110 28.82 48.72 8.86
CA GLN A 110 30.26 48.38 8.74
C GLN A 110 31.27 48.73 9.86
N SER A 111 31.81 47.67 10.49
CA SER A 111 33.27 47.45 10.56
C SER A 111 33.60 45.97 10.82
N LYS A 112 34.72 45.47 10.29
CA LYS A 112 35.37 44.22 10.74
C LYS A 112 36.34 44.58 11.87
N THR A 113 36.62 43.66 12.81
CA THR A 113 37.98 43.24 13.25
C THR A 113 37.91 42.17 14.37
N GLN A 114 39.03 41.47 14.55
CA GLN A 114 39.36 40.29 15.34
C GLN A 114 38.94 40.26 16.84
N GLN A 115 38.87 39.03 17.37
CA GLN A 115 39.25 38.51 18.71
C GLN A 115 39.38 39.48 19.92
N PRO A 116 38.92 39.05 21.12
CA PRO A 116 39.83 38.31 22.02
C PRO A 116 39.20 37.14 22.80
N ALA A 117 39.99 36.51 23.69
CA ALA A 117 39.72 35.22 24.32
C ALA A 117 39.30 35.28 25.81
N VAL A 118 38.91 34.10 26.33
CA VAL A 118 38.60 33.81 27.74
C VAL A 118 39.86 33.82 28.61
N LYS A 119 39.78 34.32 29.86
CA LYS A 119 40.56 33.79 31.01
C LYS A 119 40.13 34.31 32.38
N ARG A 120 40.21 33.44 33.40
CA ARG A 120 40.78 33.60 34.76
C ARG A 120 40.28 32.45 35.67
N GLU A 121 40.96 31.95 36.71
CA GLU A 121 42.38 31.78 37.13
C GLU A 121 42.30 31.20 38.57
N SER A 122 43.14 30.32 39.14
CA SER A 122 44.30 29.47 38.75
C SER A 122 44.44 28.39 39.88
N ALA A 123 45.40 27.47 40.03
CA ALA A 123 46.63 26.99 39.37
C ALA A 123 46.81 25.48 39.79
N SER A 124 47.90 24.72 39.63
CA SER A 124 49.23 24.78 39.00
C SER A 124 49.60 23.32 38.54
N ASP A 125 50.81 22.78 38.32
CA ASP A 125 52.22 23.24 38.49
C ASP A 125 53.21 22.42 37.61
N SER A 126 54.48 22.86 37.61
CA SER A 126 55.75 22.19 37.24
C SER A 126 55.86 21.20 36.04
N GLU A 127 56.78 21.52 35.11
CA GLU A 127 57.30 20.67 34.01
C GLU A 127 58.50 19.78 34.49
N VAL A 128 59.32 19.03 33.72
CA VAL A 128 60.20 19.38 32.56
C VAL A 128 60.78 18.14 31.81
N LYS A 129 60.66 18.15 30.47
CA LYS A 129 61.55 17.69 29.35
C LYS A 129 62.67 16.60 29.47
N VAL A 130 62.58 15.59 28.55
CA VAL A 130 63.55 15.22 27.46
C VAL A 130 64.82 14.33 27.68
N ALA A 131 65.05 13.42 26.69
CA ALA A 131 66.31 12.92 26.05
C ALA A 131 66.95 11.52 26.35
N THR A 132 67.44 10.91 25.24
CA THR A 132 68.57 9.94 25.08
C THR A 132 68.47 8.51 25.64
N GLY A 133 69.39 7.61 25.23
CA GLY A 133 69.37 6.18 25.58
C GLY A 133 70.60 5.35 25.10
N LEU A 134 70.52 4.02 25.26
CA LEU A 134 71.62 2.99 25.16
C LEU A 134 72.64 3.06 26.33
N PRO A 135 73.44 2.00 26.66
CA PRO A 135 73.62 0.69 26.01
C PRO A 135 73.71 -0.59 26.93
N VAL A 136 73.75 -1.80 26.31
CA VAL A 136 74.68 -2.96 26.59
C VAL A 136 74.54 -3.94 27.82
N THR A 137 74.27 -5.24 27.48
CA THR A 137 74.75 -6.53 28.10
C THR A 137 74.29 -7.00 29.51
N THR A 138 74.32 -8.30 29.95
CA THR A 138 74.79 -9.62 29.41
C THR A 138 74.17 -10.88 30.12
N GLU A 139 74.48 -12.10 29.60
CA GLU A 139 74.40 -13.48 30.21
C GLU A 139 72.99 -14.14 30.38
N ASP A 140 72.77 -15.48 30.33
CA ASP A 140 73.65 -16.64 29.97
C ASP A 140 72.86 -17.76 29.19
N ARG A 141 73.50 -18.92 28.92
CA ARG A 141 73.05 -20.09 28.14
C ARG A 141 72.92 -21.37 29.02
N PRO A 142 72.42 -22.54 28.54
CA PRO A 142 73.15 -23.43 27.61
C PRO A 142 72.29 -24.24 26.57
N LYS A 143 72.90 -25.26 25.95
CA LYS A 143 72.46 -26.20 24.87
C LYS A 143 71.93 -27.55 25.46
N PRO A 144 71.27 -28.53 24.75
CA PRO A 144 71.61 -29.19 23.44
C PRO A 144 70.43 -29.34 22.42
N VAL A 145 70.52 -29.57 21.09
CA VAL A 145 71.27 -30.42 20.10
C VAL A 145 70.39 -31.55 19.47
N LYS A 146 70.60 -31.81 18.16
CA LYS A 146 69.89 -32.75 17.21
C LYS A 146 70.39 -34.23 17.34
N PRO A 147 70.09 -35.27 16.49
CA PRO A 147 69.38 -35.33 15.18
C PRO A 147 68.52 -36.60 14.82
N SER A 148 67.90 -36.63 13.62
CA SER A 148 67.98 -37.71 12.57
C SER A 148 66.79 -37.76 11.56
N GLN A 149 66.92 -38.53 10.47
CA GLN A 149 65.88 -38.99 9.51
C GLN A 149 66.12 -40.50 9.23
N PRO A 150 65.15 -41.31 8.70
CA PRO A 150 65.16 -41.58 7.24
C PRO A 150 63.85 -42.06 6.52
N LYS A 151 63.62 -41.53 5.30
CA LYS A 151 63.25 -42.19 4.01
C LYS A 151 62.26 -43.39 3.91
N SER A 152 61.21 -43.21 3.09
CA SER A 152 60.75 -44.15 2.01
C SER A 152 59.95 -43.36 0.93
N LYS A 153 60.42 -43.23 -0.33
CA LYS A 153 60.25 -44.10 -1.53
C LYS A 153 58.81 -44.15 -2.11
N LYS A 154 58.50 -43.36 -3.16
CA LYS A 154 58.47 -43.73 -4.62
C LYS A 154 57.13 -44.38 -5.06
N ALA A 155 56.56 -44.15 -6.26
CA ALA A 155 56.89 -43.37 -7.48
C ALA A 155 55.55 -42.90 -8.16
N LYS A 156 55.44 -42.29 -9.36
CA LYS A 156 56.35 -42.01 -10.51
C LYS A 156 55.82 -40.77 -11.29
N CYS A 157 56.63 -40.16 -12.16
CA CYS A 157 56.31 -38.90 -12.89
C CYS A 157 56.27 -39.07 -14.43
N THR A 158 56.22 -37.93 -15.16
CA THR A 158 56.32 -37.69 -16.63
C THR A 158 55.00 -37.73 -17.42
N GLY A 159 54.70 -36.78 -18.33
CA GLY A 159 55.40 -35.52 -18.66
C GLY A 159 54.62 -34.65 -19.69
N SER A 160 55.00 -33.38 -19.85
CA SER A 160 54.44 -32.43 -20.87
C SER A 160 55.21 -32.50 -22.20
N PRO A 161 54.67 -32.05 -23.37
CA PRO A 161 54.80 -30.63 -23.75
C PRO A 161 53.75 -30.01 -24.74
N VAL A 162 53.64 -28.66 -24.71
CA VAL A 162 53.48 -27.69 -25.84
C VAL A 162 52.20 -27.60 -26.73
N LYS A 163 51.61 -26.38 -26.72
CA LYS A 163 50.87 -25.56 -27.73
C LYS A 163 50.00 -26.17 -28.87
N ALA A 164 48.71 -25.83 -28.85
CA ALA A 164 47.91 -25.07 -29.85
C ALA A 164 46.59 -24.67 -29.14
N GLU A 165 46.03 -23.45 -29.16
CA GLU A 165 45.65 -22.49 -30.24
C GLU A 165 44.33 -22.86 -30.97
N GLN A 166 43.55 -21.82 -31.33
CA GLN A 166 42.21 -21.81 -31.98
C GLN A 166 40.95 -21.82 -31.07
N THR A 167 40.49 -20.59 -30.78
CA THR A 167 39.10 -20.07 -30.97
C THR A 167 37.89 -21.00 -30.76
N ILE A 168 37.01 -20.60 -29.84
CA ILE A 168 35.55 -20.75 -29.98
C ILE A 168 34.96 -19.35 -29.83
N ASP A 169 34.23 -18.90 -30.84
CA ASP A 169 33.66 -17.56 -30.96
C ASP A 169 32.18 -17.66 -31.40
N ALA A 170 31.45 -16.53 -31.35
CA ALA A 170 30.11 -16.33 -31.90
C ALA A 170 28.98 -17.27 -31.41
N VAL A 171 28.32 -16.87 -30.32
CA VAL A 171 26.89 -17.18 -30.13
C VAL A 171 26.08 -16.12 -30.89
N SER A 172 25.44 -16.46 -32.01
CA SER A 172 24.40 -15.63 -32.63
C SER A 172 23.52 -16.39 -33.63
N ALA A 173 22.22 -16.10 -33.55
CA ALA A 173 21.16 -16.27 -34.56
C ALA A 173 21.03 -17.62 -35.33
N ILE A 174 19.83 -18.19 -35.24
CA ILE A 174 18.87 -18.14 -36.37
C ILE A 174 17.45 -18.19 -35.81
N VAL A 175 16.57 -17.35 -36.35
CA VAL A 175 15.12 -17.35 -36.10
C VAL A 175 14.43 -17.77 -37.40
N ALA A 176 13.20 -18.27 -37.27
CA ALA A 176 12.24 -18.63 -38.32
C ALA A 176 12.41 -20.01 -38.99
N SER A 177 11.48 -20.91 -38.65
CA SER A 177 10.48 -21.37 -39.63
C SER A 177 9.26 -21.90 -38.89
N ALA A 178 8.08 -21.40 -39.26
CA ALA A 178 6.80 -21.95 -38.84
C ALA A 178 6.13 -22.67 -40.03
N GLN A 179 4.98 -23.30 -39.77
CA GLN A 179 4.10 -23.95 -40.76
C GLN A 179 4.61 -25.25 -41.43
N THR A 180 4.27 -26.38 -40.81
CA THR A 180 3.43 -27.40 -41.49
C THR A 180 2.54 -28.09 -40.46
N LEU A 181 1.21 -27.88 -40.53
CA LEU A 181 0.23 -28.65 -39.76
C LEU A 181 -0.54 -29.58 -40.72
N SER A 182 -0.32 -30.89 -40.59
CA SER A 182 -1.15 -31.91 -41.23
C SER A 182 -1.85 -32.75 -40.15
N ALA A 183 -3.17 -32.92 -40.26
CA ALA A 183 -3.97 -33.52 -39.19
C ALA A 183 -3.75 -35.03 -39.04
N THR A 184 -3.30 -35.46 -37.86
CA THR A 184 -3.36 -36.86 -37.41
C THR A 184 -3.98 -36.95 -36.02
N LYS A 185 -5.05 -37.76 -35.88
CA LYS A 185 -5.79 -37.93 -34.61
C LYS A 185 -4.87 -38.42 -33.48
N PRO A 186 -4.88 -37.81 -32.28
CA PRO A 186 -4.16 -38.36 -31.13
C PRO A 186 -4.83 -39.66 -30.66
N LYS A 187 -4.06 -40.75 -30.55
CA LYS A 187 -4.47 -41.93 -29.78
C LYS A 187 -4.22 -41.65 -28.30
N ALA A 188 -5.24 -41.80 -27.46
CA ALA A 188 -5.13 -41.56 -26.03
C ALA A 188 -4.04 -42.44 -25.39
N LYS A 189 -3.08 -41.80 -24.71
CA LYS A 189 -2.10 -42.50 -23.87
C LYS A 189 -2.69 -42.69 -22.47
N LYS A 190 -2.98 -43.94 -22.12
CA LYS A 190 -3.40 -44.34 -20.78
C LYS A 190 -2.34 -43.88 -19.76
N LEU A 191 -2.73 -43.08 -18.75
CA LEU A 191 -1.81 -42.72 -17.67
C LEU A 191 -1.43 -43.97 -16.86
N THR A 192 -0.15 -44.07 -16.51
CA THR A 192 0.37 -45.10 -15.60
C THR A 192 -0.10 -44.82 -14.16
N ALA A 193 -0.34 -45.87 -13.37
CA ALA A 193 -0.77 -45.75 -11.96
C ALA A 193 0.14 -44.83 -11.12
N ALA A 194 1.46 -44.80 -11.39
CA ALA A 194 2.41 -43.89 -10.73
C ALA A 194 2.10 -42.40 -10.95
N ALA A 195 1.59 -42.01 -12.12
CA ALA A 195 1.21 -40.63 -12.41
C ALA A 195 -0.10 -40.24 -11.69
N ALA A 196 -1.08 -41.14 -11.64
CA ALA A 196 -2.30 -40.95 -10.86
C ALA A 196 -2.00 -40.87 -9.35
N ALA A 197 -1.13 -41.74 -8.83
CA ALA A 197 -0.67 -41.71 -7.44
C ALA A 197 0.07 -40.40 -7.12
N LYS A 198 0.93 -39.91 -8.02
CA LYS A 198 1.60 -38.61 -7.87
C LYS A 198 0.59 -37.45 -7.79
N LYS A 199 -0.34 -37.35 -8.76
CA LYS A 199 -1.38 -36.30 -8.76
C LYS A 199 -2.26 -36.38 -7.51
N ALA A 200 -2.59 -37.59 -7.05
CA ALA A 200 -3.34 -37.83 -5.83
C ALA A 200 -2.59 -37.43 -4.54
N ALA A 201 -1.27 -37.57 -4.50
CA ALA A 201 -0.43 -37.13 -3.38
C ALA A 201 -0.19 -35.61 -3.39
N GLU A 202 0.00 -35.02 -4.58
CA GLU A 202 0.09 -33.56 -4.74
C GLU A 202 -1.20 -32.87 -4.29
N ALA A 203 -2.37 -33.42 -4.65
CA ALA A 203 -3.68 -33.01 -4.16
C ALA A 203 -3.82 -33.10 -2.63
N ALA A 204 -3.50 -34.25 -2.03
CA ALA A 204 -3.57 -34.44 -0.59
C ALA A 204 -2.62 -33.52 0.19
N ALA A 205 -1.49 -33.15 -0.42
CA ALA A 205 -0.55 -32.17 0.12
C ALA A 205 -0.96 -30.70 -0.13
N MET A 206 -2.20 -30.45 -0.58
CA MET A 206 -2.81 -29.12 -0.71
C MET A 206 -4.08 -28.96 0.15
N THR A 207 -4.63 -30.03 0.74
CA THR A 207 -5.80 -30.03 1.63
C THR A 207 -5.40 -29.98 3.11
N ALA A 208 -6.23 -29.35 3.94
CA ALA A 208 -6.04 -29.30 5.39
C ALA A 208 -6.04 -30.73 5.98
N PRO A 209 -5.06 -31.09 6.83
CA PRO A 209 -5.03 -32.41 7.45
C PRO A 209 -6.28 -32.68 8.31
N PRO A 210 -6.85 -33.90 8.31
CA PRO A 210 -8.08 -34.20 9.05
C PRO A 210 -7.99 -33.86 10.55
N GLU A 211 -6.81 -34.03 11.17
CA GLU A 211 -6.55 -33.67 12.55
C GLU A 211 -6.62 -32.16 12.82
N VAL A 212 -6.29 -31.31 11.83
CA VAL A 212 -6.43 -29.85 11.91
C VAL A 212 -7.92 -29.47 11.89
N VAL A 213 -8.69 -30.07 10.99
CA VAL A 213 -10.14 -29.84 10.86
C VAL A 213 -10.89 -30.32 12.10
N GLN A 214 -10.57 -31.52 12.58
CA GLN A 214 -11.09 -32.06 13.84
C GLN A 214 -10.75 -31.16 15.03
N ARG A 215 -9.52 -30.62 15.09
CA ARG A 215 -9.10 -29.73 16.17
C ARG A 215 -9.83 -28.38 16.14
N PHE A 216 -10.22 -27.86 14.97
CA PHE A 216 -11.14 -26.72 14.89
C PHE A 216 -12.52 -27.08 15.44
N SER A 217 -13.04 -28.28 15.18
CA SER A 217 -14.33 -28.75 15.70
C SER A 217 -14.34 -28.90 17.22
N GLU A 218 -13.24 -29.33 17.83
CA GLU A 218 -13.09 -29.41 19.28
C GLU A 218 -13.05 -28.03 19.95
N LEU A 219 -12.29 -27.10 19.37
CA LEU A 219 -12.01 -25.79 19.97
C LEU A 219 -13.12 -24.75 19.72
N VAL A 220 -13.75 -24.78 18.55
CA VAL A 220 -14.79 -23.80 18.18
C VAL A 220 -16.17 -24.39 18.45
N GLN A 221 -16.85 -23.81 19.42
CA GLN A 221 -18.18 -24.16 19.89
C GLN A 221 -19.06 -22.91 19.79
N THR A 222 -19.84 -22.56 20.81
CA THR A 222 -20.71 -21.35 20.81
C THR A 222 -19.96 -20.01 20.78
N GLU A 223 -18.65 -20.02 21.02
CA GLU A 223 -17.73 -18.88 20.96
C GLU A 223 -16.39 -19.35 20.37
N VAL A 224 -15.54 -18.42 19.93
CA VAL A 224 -14.19 -18.72 19.41
C VAL A 224 -13.11 -18.43 20.46
N PRO A 225 -12.44 -19.47 21.01
CA PRO A 225 -11.23 -19.26 21.81
C PRO A 225 -10.11 -18.66 20.97
N TYR A 226 -9.33 -17.75 21.56
CA TYR A 226 -8.17 -17.16 20.89
C TYR A 226 -7.11 -18.22 20.55
N ALA A 227 -6.98 -19.27 21.37
CA ALA A 227 -6.23 -20.48 21.07
C ALA A 227 -6.63 -21.16 19.74
N ALA A 228 -7.91 -21.13 19.32
CA ALA A 228 -8.35 -21.70 18.05
C ALA A 228 -7.83 -20.90 16.85
N LEU A 229 -7.91 -19.56 16.94
CA LEU A 229 -7.36 -18.64 15.96
C LEU A 229 -5.82 -18.72 15.91
N CYS A 230 -5.17 -18.85 17.07
CA CYS A 230 -3.72 -19.02 17.16
C CYS A 230 -3.24 -20.36 16.59
N TYR A 231 -3.98 -21.45 16.81
CA TYR A 231 -3.70 -22.74 16.21
C TYR A 231 -3.85 -22.68 14.67
N MET A 232 -4.89 -22.00 14.16
CA MET A 232 -5.01 -21.71 12.72
C MET A 232 -3.79 -20.94 12.20
N PHE A 233 -3.34 -19.90 12.92
CA PHE A 233 -2.10 -19.17 12.58
C PHE A 233 -0.83 -20.05 12.62
N GLU A 234 -0.74 -21.07 13.49
CA GLU A 234 0.36 -22.04 13.48
C GLU A 234 0.33 -22.92 12.22
N GLN A 235 -0.83 -23.43 11.82
CA GLN A 235 -0.94 -24.25 10.61
C GLN A 235 -0.65 -23.44 9.34
N VAL A 236 -1.00 -22.15 9.33
CA VAL A 236 -0.67 -21.22 8.24
C VAL A 236 0.82 -20.86 8.20
N GLU A 237 1.46 -20.61 9.35
CA GLU A 237 2.90 -20.34 9.42
C GLU A 237 3.76 -21.58 9.08
N ALA A 238 3.24 -22.78 9.30
CA ALA A 238 3.90 -24.04 8.99
C ALA A 238 3.97 -24.38 7.48
N THR A 239 3.32 -23.61 6.60
CA THR A 239 3.28 -23.88 5.16
C THR A 239 3.53 -22.64 4.29
N THR A 240 4.12 -22.86 3.12
CA THR A 240 4.25 -21.84 2.06
C THR A 240 3.22 -22.02 0.94
N LYS A 241 2.46 -23.13 0.94
CA LYS A 241 1.49 -23.45 -0.11
C LYS A 241 0.21 -22.63 0.05
N ARG A 242 0.01 -21.63 -0.81
CA ARG A 242 -1.18 -20.75 -0.77
C ARG A 242 -2.51 -21.51 -0.77
N LEU A 243 -2.62 -22.61 -1.52
CA LEU A 243 -3.85 -23.40 -1.63
C LEU A 243 -4.20 -24.10 -0.30
N LEU A 244 -3.19 -24.64 0.39
CA LEU A 244 -3.33 -25.20 1.73
C LEU A 244 -3.69 -24.13 2.78
N ILE A 245 -3.12 -22.93 2.66
CA ILE A 245 -3.50 -21.78 3.50
C ILE A 245 -4.98 -21.42 3.31
N ILE A 246 -5.46 -21.40 2.05
CA ILE A 246 -6.88 -21.17 1.75
C ILE A 246 -7.74 -22.23 2.46
N ASP A 247 -7.44 -23.51 2.27
CA ASP A 247 -8.27 -24.60 2.78
C ASP A 247 -8.29 -24.66 4.32
N ILE A 248 -7.16 -24.40 4.98
CA ILE A 248 -7.06 -24.25 6.44
C ILE A 248 -7.97 -23.12 6.94
N LEU A 249 -7.94 -21.94 6.30
CA LEU A 249 -8.82 -20.83 6.66
C LEU A 249 -10.30 -21.14 6.34
N THR A 250 -10.57 -21.85 5.25
CA THR A 250 -11.94 -22.23 4.84
C THR A 250 -12.58 -23.16 5.86
N HIS A 251 -11.86 -24.17 6.34
CA HIS A 251 -12.35 -25.05 7.41
C HIS A 251 -12.56 -24.30 8.74
N PHE A 252 -11.62 -23.42 9.12
CA PHE A 252 -11.76 -22.57 10.31
C PHE A 252 -12.99 -21.64 10.20
N PHE A 253 -13.12 -20.89 9.10
CA PHE A 253 -14.26 -19.97 8.92
C PHE A 253 -15.59 -20.71 8.78
N ARG A 254 -15.66 -21.87 8.11
CA ARG A 254 -16.90 -22.68 8.04
C ARG A 254 -17.37 -23.06 9.45
N ARG A 255 -16.44 -23.49 10.32
CA ARG A 255 -16.74 -23.83 11.71
C ARG A 255 -17.20 -22.60 12.53
N VAL A 256 -16.58 -21.43 12.32
CA VAL A 256 -17.01 -20.18 12.96
C VAL A 256 -18.40 -19.74 12.47
N ILE A 257 -18.69 -19.80 11.16
CA ILE A 257 -20.00 -19.46 10.58
C ILE A 257 -21.11 -20.34 11.20
N THR A 258 -20.90 -21.66 11.30
CA THR A 258 -21.93 -22.58 11.80
C THR A 258 -22.19 -22.46 13.31
N HIS A 259 -21.18 -22.16 14.15
CA HIS A 259 -21.34 -22.27 15.62
C HIS A 259 -21.10 -20.97 16.42
N ALA A 260 -20.35 -20.00 15.87
CA ALA A 260 -20.05 -18.73 16.53
C ALA A 260 -20.03 -17.53 15.54
N PRO A 261 -21.08 -17.33 14.72
CA PRO A 261 -21.08 -16.31 13.66
C PRO A 261 -20.89 -14.88 14.19
N GLN A 262 -21.21 -14.62 15.46
CA GLN A 262 -20.99 -13.33 16.13
C GLN A 262 -19.51 -12.96 16.36
N ASP A 263 -18.59 -13.92 16.26
CA ASP A 263 -17.14 -13.73 16.39
C ASP A 263 -16.43 -13.64 15.00
N LEU A 264 -17.16 -13.81 13.89
CA LEU A 264 -16.58 -13.95 12.55
C LEU A 264 -15.91 -12.66 12.05
N VAL A 265 -16.50 -11.49 12.30
CA VAL A 265 -15.93 -10.17 11.93
C VAL A 265 -14.57 -9.97 12.59
N GLN A 266 -14.49 -10.32 13.87
CA GLN A 266 -13.32 -10.20 14.74
C GLN A 266 -12.24 -11.22 14.33
N CYS A 267 -12.64 -12.45 13.97
CA CYS A 267 -11.73 -13.44 13.38
C CYS A 267 -11.11 -12.94 12.08
N VAL A 268 -11.92 -12.44 11.14
CA VAL A 268 -11.45 -11.91 9.85
C VAL A 268 -10.51 -10.72 10.03
N TYR A 269 -10.86 -9.74 10.89
CA TYR A 269 -9.98 -8.61 11.18
C TYR A 269 -8.64 -9.01 11.80
N LEU A 270 -8.63 -9.96 12.74
CA LEU A 270 -7.38 -10.44 13.34
C LEU A 270 -6.51 -11.23 12.34
N CYS A 271 -7.11 -11.91 11.35
CA CYS A 271 -6.36 -12.58 10.27
C CYS A 271 -5.55 -11.59 9.40
N ILE A 272 -6.08 -10.39 9.16
CA ILE A 272 -5.37 -9.30 8.46
C ILE A 272 -4.65 -8.33 9.41
N ASN A 273 -4.67 -8.60 10.72
CA ASN A 273 -4.12 -7.76 11.78
C ASN A 273 -4.62 -6.30 11.81
N ARG A 274 -5.90 -6.08 11.48
CA ARG A 274 -6.60 -4.78 11.65
C ARG A 274 -7.62 -4.86 12.78
N LEU A 275 -8.25 -3.73 13.11
CA LEU A 275 -9.24 -3.61 14.19
C LEU A 275 -10.57 -2.93 13.77
N CYS A 276 -10.63 -2.49 12.53
CA CYS A 276 -11.71 -1.73 11.87
C CYS A 276 -11.32 -1.56 10.37
N PRO A 277 -12.15 -0.91 9.55
CA PRO A 277 -11.75 -0.49 8.20
C PRO A 277 -10.60 0.54 8.23
N GLU A 278 -9.79 0.59 7.17
CA GLU A 278 -8.62 1.50 7.09
C GLU A 278 -9.00 2.98 7.18
N TYR A 279 -10.21 3.35 6.73
CA TYR A 279 -10.71 4.73 6.76
C TYR A 279 -11.11 5.22 8.15
N GLU A 280 -11.24 4.36 9.16
CA GLU A 280 -11.39 4.80 10.56
C GLU A 280 -10.06 5.28 11.18
N GLY A 281 -8.91 5.05 10.52
CA GLY A 281 -7.60 5.56 10.96
C GLY A 281 -7.09 5.03 12.31
N LEU A 282 -7.66 3.92 12.82
CA LEU A 282 -7.41 3.42 14.18
C LEU A 282 -6.07 2.67 14.29
N GLU A 283 -4.97 3.41 14.48
CA GLU A 283 -3.69 2.84 14.84
C GLU A 283 -3.69 2.29 16.29
N LEU A 284 -3.01 1.15 16.51
CA LEU A 284 -2.73 0.65 17.87
C LEU A 284 -1.97 1.68 18.72
N GLY A 285 -1.09 2.47 18.10
CA GLY A 285 -0.25 3.46 18.79
C GLY A 285 0.63 2.82 19.87
N VAL A 286 1.38 1.77 19.51
CA VAL A 286 2.26 0.99 20.39
C VAL A 286 3.59 0.74 19.67
N GLY A 287 4.68 1.35 20.16
CA GLY A 287 6.03 1.15 19.62
C GLY A 287 6.80 0.01 20.28
N GLU A 288 7.87 -0.48 19.63
CA GLU A 288 8.70 -1.60 20.12
C GLU A 288 9.17 -1.42 21.57
N SER A 289 9.52 -0.19 21.98
CA SER A 289 9.90 0.15 23.36
C SER A 289 8.81 -0.16 24.39
N LEU A 290 7.55 0.04 24.05
CA LEU A 290 6.40 -0.24 24.91
C LEU A 290 6.11 -1.75 24.96
N LEU A 291 6.33 -2.46 23.84
CA LEU A 291 6.23 -3.93 23.79
C LEU A 291 7.30 -4.60 24.63
N PHE A 292 8.57 -4.16 24.54
CA PHE A 292 9.65 -4.66 25.39
C PHE A 292 9.34 -4.45 26.87
N LYS A 293 8.76 -3.30 27.24
CA LYS A 293 8.33 -3.01 28.60
C LYS A 293 7.18 -3.93 29.05
N ALA A 294 6.15 -4.12 28.22
CA ALA A 294 5.03 -4.99 28.55
C ALA A 294 5.44 -6.47 28.70
N VAL A 295 6.31 -6.98 27.84
CA VAL A 295 6.89 -8.33 27.98
C VAL A 295 7.76 -8.42 29.24
N ALA A 296 8.62 -7.44 29.49
CA ALA A 296 9.46 -7.39 30.69
C ALA A 296 8.63 -7.44 31.98
N GLU A 297 7.61 -6.59 32.12
CA GLU A 297 6.72 -6.55 33.28
C GLU A 297 5.89 -7.83 33.43
N ALA A 298 5.34 -8.38 32.34
CA ALA A 298 4.54 -9.61 32.39
C ALA A 298 5.39 -10.85 32.73
N THR A 299 6.68 -10.85 32.37
CA THR A 299 7.58 -12.02 32.51
C THR A 299 8.55 -11.91 33.68
N GLY A 300 8.61 -10.77 34.38
CA GLY A 300 9.57 -10.50 35.44
C GLY A 300 11.03 -10.35 34.95
N ARG A 301 11.23 -10.13 33.64
CA ARG A 301 12.55 -10.10 33.00
C ARG A 301 13.08 -8.67 32.84
N PRO A 302 14.39 -8.40 33.01
CA PRO A 302 14.97 -7.10 32.69
C PRO A 302 14.80 -6.73 31.21
N VAL A 303 14.36 -5.48 30.94
CA VAL A 303 14.08 -4.97 29.58
C VAL A 303 15.28 -5.13 28.64
N ALA A 304 16.52 -4.93 29.13
CA ALA A 304 17.73 -5.13 28.35
C ALA A 304 17.89 -6.57 27.84
N LYS A 305 17.55 -7.57 28.67
CA LYS A 305 17.59 -8.98 28.27
C LYS A 305 16.48 -9.32 27.28
N VAL A 306 15.29 -8.72 27.42
CA VAL A 306 14.21 -8.86 26.41
C VAL A 306 14.65 -8.28 25.06
N LYS A 307 15.27 -7.09 25.03
CA LYS A 307 15.83 -6.50 23.80
C LYS A 307 16.89 -7.40 23.15
N ALA A 308 17.82 -7.95 23.94
CA ALA A 308 18.86 -8.85 23.44
C ALA A 308 18.26 -10.12 22.82
N ASP A 309 17.34 -10.79 23.52
CA ASP A 309 16.62 -11.97 23.00
C ASP A 309 15.87 -11.68 21.69
N VAL A 310 15.21 -10.51 21.57
CA VAL A 310 14.48 -10.13 20.34
C VAL A 310 15.44 -9.78 19.20
N THR A 311 16.59 -9.18 19.50
CA THR A 311 17.62 -8.91 18.49
C THR A 311 18.18 -10.22 17.93
N LEU A 312 18.46 -11.21 18.80
CA LEU A 312 18.95 -12.52 18.42
C LEU A 312 17.94 -13.37 17.62
N ARG A 313 16.63 -13.26 17.95
CA ARG A 313 15.57 -14.07 17.31
C ARG A 313 14.81 -13.36 16.19
N GLY A 314 14.99 -12.06 16.02
CA GLY A 314 14.24 -11.21 15.07
C GLY A 314 12.74 -11.07 15.34
N ASP A 315 12.19 -11.69 16.40
CA ASP A 315 10.75 -11.85 16.65
C ASP A 315 10.38 -11.74 18.15
N ILE A 316 9.56 -10.74 18.49
CA ILE A 316 9.08 -10.50 19.86
C ILE A 316 8.03 -11.51 20.33
N GLY A 317 7.28 -12.12 19.41
CA GLY A 317 6.31 -13.17 19.73
C GLY A 317 6.98 -14.41 20.28
N GLN A 318 8.07 -14.87 19.64
CA GLN A 318 8.85 -15.99 20.16
C GLN A 318 9.42 -15.71 21.55
N VAL A 319 9.94 -14.50 21.79
CA VAL A 319 10.51 -14.12 23.10
C VAL A 319 9.44 -14.07 24.18
N ALA A 320 8.24 -13.55 23.89
CA ALA A 320 7.14 -13.54 24.85
C ALA A 320 6.66 -14.96 25.20
N MET A 321 6.46 -15.81 24.18
CA MET A 321 6.07 -17.21 24.35
C MET A 321 7.09 -18.00 25.19
N LEU A 322 8.37 -17.93 24.82
CA LEU A 322 9.45 -18.65 25.53
C LEU A 322 9.72 -18.10 26.93
N SER A 323 9.46 -16.81 27.17
CA SER A 323 9.57 -16.25 28.52
C SER A 323 8.43 -16.78 29.41
N ARG A 324 7.20 -16.85 28.89
CA ARG A 324 6.03 -17.34 29.63
C ARG A 324 6.10 -18.84 29.96
N SER A 325 6.62 -19.68 29.07
CA SER A 325 6.76 -21.12 29.36
C SER A 325 7.72 -21.42 30.54
N THR A 326 8.58 -20.48 30.92
CA THR A 326 9.43 -20.58 32.12
C THR A 326 8.75 -20.12 33.42
N GLN A 327 7.60 -19.43 33.35
CA GLN A 327 6.86 -18.96 34.53
C GLN A 327 5.89 -20.02 35.05
N ARG A 328 6.24 -20.71 36.15
CA ARG A 328 5.30 -21.58 36.88
C ARG A 328 4.27 -20.75 37.65
N THR A 329 3.06 -20.61 37.12
CA THR A 329 1.91 -20.01 37.82
C THR A 329 1.30 -20.99 38.82
N MET A 330 1.35 -20.69 40.12
CA MET A 330 0.82 -21.58 41.19
C MET A 330 -0.68 -21.40 41.49
N LEU A 331 -1.44 -20.73 40.61
CA LEU A 331 -2.88 -20.48 40.76
C LEU A 331 -3.65 -21.05 39.56
N GLY A 332 -4.83 -21.60 39.85
CA GLY A 332 -5.54 -22.53 38.97
C GLY A 332 -6.06 -21.98 37.65
N VAL A 333 -6.62 -22.91 36.86
CA VAL A 333 -7.21 -22.79 35.52
C VAL A 333 -7.44 -21.35 35.07
N GLN A 334 -6.47 -20.81 34.33
CA GLN A 334 -6.66 -19.56 33.61
C GLN A 334 -7.74 -19.79 32.55
N ARG A 335 -8.87 -19.08 32.67
CA ARG A 335 -9.92 -19.09 31.64
C ARG A 335 -9.30 -18.65 30.31
N GLY A 336 -9.37 -19.50 29.30
CA GLY A 336 -8.77 -19.23 28.00
C GLY A 336 -9.27 -17.91 27.40
N LEU A 337 -8.39 -17.23 26.66
CA LEU A 337 -8.77 -16.00 25.97
C LEU A 337 -9.83 -16.30 24.91
N LYS A 338 -10.74 -15.36 24.67
CA LYS A 338 -11.74 -15.40 23.58
C LYS A 338 -11.39 -14.36 22.53
N VAL A 339 -11.69 -14.64 21.27
CA VAL A 339 -11.45 -13.70 20.15
C VAL A 339 -12.10 -12.34 20.41
N ALA A 340 -13.39 -12.31 20.77
CA ALA A 340 -14.07 -11.05 21.12
C ALA A 340 -13.38 -10.26 22.25
N THR A 341 -12.88 -10.94 23.30
CA THR A 341 -12.18 -10.30 24.43
C THR A 341 -10.85 -9.70 24.00
N VAL A 342 -10.06 -10.44 23.20
CA VAL A 342 -8.78 -9.94 22.67
C VAL A 342 -9.03 -8.76 21.73
N PHE A 343 -9.93 -8.89 20.77
CA PHE A 343 -10.28 -7.83 19.81
C PHE A 343 -10.78 -6.56 20.50
N LYS A 344 -11.71 -6.68 21.47
CA LYS A 344 -12.20 -5.57 22.29
C LYS A 344 -11.07 -4.89 23.07
N THR A 345 -10.15 -5.65 23.65
CA THR A 345 -9.02 -5.11 24.41
C THR A 345 -8.00 -4.43 23.51
N LEU A 346 -7.76 -4.94 22.30
CA LEU A 346 -6.92 -4.31 21.28
C LEU A 346 -7.53 -2.99 20.77
N ARG A 347 -8.85 -2.93 20.48
CA ARG A 347 -9.53 -1.65 20.17
C ARG A 347 -9.42 -0.66 21.33
N GLN A 348 -9.53 -1.10 22.58
CA GLN A 348 -9.28 -0.23 23.75
C GLN A 348 -7.82 0.24 23.85
N ILE A 349 -6.83 -0.58 23.51
CA ILE A 349 -5.42 -0.19 23.48
C ILE A 349 -5.20 0.89 22.40
N ALA A 350 -5.82 0.74 21.24
CA ALA A 350 -5.76 1.72 20.16
C ALA A 350 -6.38 3.08 20.57
N THR A 351 -7.61 3.09 21.07
CA THR A 351 -8.34 4.32 21.43
C THR A 351 -7.86 5.01 22.73
N THR A 352 -6.97 4.39 23.51
CA THR A 352 -6.46 4.99 24.76
C THR A 352 -5.43 6.11 24.46
N SER A 353 -5.80 7.36 24.75
CA SER A 353 -4.99 8.58 24.55
C SER A 353 -4.79 9.38 25.86
N GLY A 354 -4.07 10.51 25.79
CA GLY A 354 -3.81 11.39 26.95
C GLY A 354 -2.61 11.01 27.82
N GLN A 355 -2.34 11.80 28.86
CA GLN A 355 -1.09 11.78 29.66
C GLN A 355 -0.75 10.42 30.29
N SER A 356 -1.74 9.63 30.72
CA SER A 356 -1.51 8.30 31.33
C SER A 356 -1.60 7.12 30.34
N SER A 357 -1.84 7.39 29.05
CA SER A 357 -2.14 6.36 28.04
C SER A 357 -1.11 5.25 27.96
N MET A 358 0.18 5.59 27.90
CA MET A 358 1.27 4.62 27.73
C MET A 358 1.32 3.59 28.86
N LYS A 359 1.00 3.98 30.11
CA LYS A 359 0.88 3.03 31.23
C LYS A 359 -0.35 2.14 31.06
N LEU A 360 -1.51 2.73 30.76
CA LEU A 360 -2.76 1.99 30.56
C LEU A 360 -2.68 0.98 29.41
N LYS A 361 -1.95 1.30 28.32
CA LYS A 361 -1.66 0.36 27.23
C LYS A 361 -0.79 -0.81 27.72
N VAL A 362 0.29 -0.55 28.47
CA VAL A 362 1.12 -1.61 29.07
C VAL A 362 0.32 -2.50 30.02
N ASP A 363 -0.48 -1.92 30.91
CA ASP A 363 -1.30 -2.68 31.87
C ASP A 363 -2.34 -3.57 31.16
N LYS A 364 -2.96 -3.11 30.06
CA LYS A 364 -3.84 -3.93 29.22
C LYS A 364 -3.10 -5.07 28.50
N ILE A 365 -1.93 -4.79 27.90
CA ILE A 365 -1.12 -5.82 27.21
C ILE A 365 -0.63 -6.88 28.21
N LYS A 366 -0.16 -6.46 29.40
CA LYS A 366 0.23 -7.32 30.51
C LYS A 366 -0.94 -8.20 31.00
N GLY A 367 -2.15 -7.65 31.08
CA GLY A 367 -3.36 -8.39 31.41
C GLY A 367 -3.69 -9.50 30.40
N LEU A 368 -3.64 -9.20 29.09
CA LEU A 368 -3.81 -10.22 28.05
C LEU A 368 -2.70 -11.28 28.11
N LEU A 369 -1.42 -10.84 28.19
CA LEU A 369 -0.27 -11.73 28.30
C LEU A 369 -0.38 -12.67 29.51
N ALA A 370 -0.87 -12.21 30.65
CA ALA A 370 -1.02 -13.03 31.85
C ALA A 370 -1.95 -14.24 31.64
N SER A 371 -2.99 -14.09 30.81
CA SER A 371 -3.92 -15.18 30.45
C SER A 371 -3.47 -16.02 29.27
N CYS A 372 -2.53 -15.55 28.42
CA CYS A 372 -2.06 -16.29 27.25
C CYS A 372 -1.40 -17.64 27.60
N GLN A 373 -1.80 -18.69 26.88
CA GLN A 373 -1.24 -20.04 26.94
C GLN A 373 -0.54 -20.40 25.62
N GLY A 374 0.59 -21.12 25.69
CA GLY A 374 1.34 -21.56 24.50
C GLY A 374 1.59 -20.43 23.48
N ALA A 375 1.19 -20.68 22.23
CA ALA A 375 1.38 -19.76 21.12
C ALA A 375 0.47 -18.50 21.13
N GLU A 376 -0.51 -18.37 22.04
CA GLU A 376 -1.32 -17.14 22.14
C GLU A 376 -0.43 -15.91 22.40
N ALA A 377 0.61 -16.05 23.22
CA ALA A 377 1.56 -14.97 23.50
C ALA A 377 2.42 -14.61 22.28
N LYS A 378 2.66 -15.56 21.36
CA LYS A 378 3.40 -15.35 20.12
C LYS A 378 2.62 -14.44 19.18
N TYR A 379 1.37 -14.79 18.89
CA TYR A 379 0.54 -14.03 17.95
C TYR A 379 0.05 -12.72 18.54
N LEU A 380 -0.31 -12.66 19.83
CA LEU A 380 -0.70 -11.40 20.48
C LEU A 380 0.40 -10.34 20.36
N MET A 381 1.66 -10.71 20.64
CA MET A 381 2.77 -9.75 20.58
C MET A 381 3.15 -9.38 19.15
N ARG A 382 3.06 -10.30 18.19
CA ARG A 382 3.23 -10.00 16.76
C ARG A 382 2.12 -9.09 16.22
N SER A 383 0.87 -9.30 16.66
CA SER A 383 -0.25 -8.42 16.33
C SER A 383 -0.02 -7.01 16.86
N LEU A 384 0.43 -6.90 18.11
CA LEU A 384 0.81 -5.63 18.75
C LEU A 384 2.06 -4.97 18.13
N GLU A 385 2.95 -5.74 17.48
CA GLU A 385 4.07 -5.25 16.66
C GLU A 385 3.62 -4.70 15.29
N GLY A 386 2.34 -4.85 14.93
CA GLY A 386 1.80 -4.59 13.59
C GLY A 386 2.21 -5.63 12.54
N LYS A 387 2.84 -6.75 12.93
CA LYS A 387 3.51 -7.68 12.02
C LYS A 387 3.22 -9.14 12.40
N LEU A 388 2.07 -9.67 11.96
CA LEU A 388 1.64 -11.05 12.27
C LEU A 388 2.59 -12.13 11.72
N ARG A 389 3.38 -11.82 10.67
CA ARG A 389 4.48 -12.62 10.09
C ARG A 389 4.14 -14.01 9.52
N ILE A 390 2.89 -14.46 9.56
CA ILE A 390 2.43 -15.78 9.09
C ILE A 390 2.30 -15.94 7.55
N GLY A 391 2.67 -14.95 6.75
CA GLY A 391 2.58 -15.03 5.28
C GLY A 391 1.17 -14.93 4.67
N LEU A 392 0.12 -14.88 5.51
CA LEU A 392 -1.27 -14.66 5.11
C LEU A 392 -1.46 -13.25 4.51
N ALA A 393 -2.35 -13.16 3.51
CA ALA A 393 -2.70 -11.93 2.82
C ALA A 393 -4.21 -11.75 2.73
N GLU A 394 -4.69 -10.50 2.72
CA GLU A 394 -6.11 -10.12 2.66
C GLU A 394 -6.88 -10.80 1.50
N GLN A 395 -6.28 -10.87 0.32
CA GLN A 395 -6.86 -11.55 -0.85
C GLN A 395 -6.98 -13.08 -0.70
N THR A 396 -6.19 -13.68 0.19
CA THR A 396 -6.31 -15.09 0.58
C THR A 396 -7.42 -15.28 1.62
N VAL A 397 -7.55 -14.35 2.58
CA VAL A 397 -8.65 -14.33 3.57
C VAL A 397 -10.01 -14.19 2.86
N LEU A 398 -10.12 -13.29 1.88
CA LEU A 398 -11.36 -13.09 1.10
C LEU A 398 -11.77 -14.34 0.30
N THR A 399 -10.81 -15.02 -0.36
CA THR A 399 -11.08 -16.32 -1.02
C THR A 399 -11.56 -17.36 -0.01
N ALA A 400 -10.83 -17.55 1.10
CA ALA A 400 -11.16 -18.59 2.07
C ALA A 400 -12.52 -18.36 2.76
N LEU A 401 -12.88 -17.10 2.99
CA LEU A 401 -14.19 -16.68 3.50
C LEU A 401 -15.32 -17.01 2.50
N ALA A 402 -15.13 -16.69 1.21
CA ALA A 402 -16.09 -17.03 0.17
C ALA A 402 -16.32 -18.55 0.06
N TYR A 403 -15.24 -19.33 0.03
CA TYR A 403 -15.30 -20.79 -0.01
C TYR A 403 -16.00 -21.37 1.23
N ALA A 404 -15.78 -20.78 2.42
CA ALA A 404 -16.45 -21.18 3.64
C ALA A 404 -17.96 -20.92 3.60
N PHE A 405 -18.41 -19.80 3.02
CA PHE A 405 -19.83 -19.53 2.81
C PHE A 405 -20.48 -20.48 1.79
N VAL A 406 -19.79 -20.80 0.69
CA VAL A 406 -20.27 -21.81 -0.29
C VAL A 406 -20.48 -23.17 0.37
N LEU A 407 -19.49 -23.66 1.13
CA LEU A 407 -19.59 -24.94 1.85
C LEU A 407 -20.64 -24.93 2.97
N HIS A 408 -20.79 -23.81 3.69
CA HIS A 408 -21.81 -23.67 4.73
C HIS A 408 -23.23 -23.63 4.13
N HIS A 409 -23.45 -22.90 3.03
CA HIS A 409 -24.75 -22.84 2.36
C HIS A 409 -25.15 -24.22 1.81
N HIS A 410 -24.26 -24.89 1.07
CA HIS A 410 -24.51 -26.22 0.51
C HIS A 410 -24.85 -27.27 1.60
N HIS A 411 -24.16 -27.23 2.74
CA HIS A 411 -24.46 -28.10 3.89
C HIS A 411 -25.82 -27.77 4.54
N SER A 412 -26.17 -26.49 4.59
CA SER A 412 -27.46 -26.02 5.13
C SER A 412 -28.66 -26.35 4.24
N THR A 413 -28.49 -26.40 2.90
CA THR A 413 -29.58 -26.75 1.97
C THR A 413 -29.76 -28.25 1.79
N ASN A 414 -28.67 -29.01 1.76
CA ASN A 414 -28.69 -30.42 1.33
C ASN A 414 -28.61 -31.43 2.49
N GLY A 415 -28.53 -30.94 3.73
CA GLY A 415 -28.46 -31.76 4.93
C GLY A 415 -27.06 -32.33 5.19
N ASP A 416 -26.98 -33.19 6.20
CA ASP A 416 -25.71 -33.61 6.80
C ASP A 416 -24.99 -34.71 5.99
N LEU A 417 -24.48 -34.32 4.82
CA LEU A 417 -23.43 -35.05 4.11
C LEU A 417 -22.11 -34.91 4.90
N ASP A 418 -22.03 -35.70 5.96
CA ASP A 418 -20.82 -35.88 6.76
C ASP A 418 -19.65 -36.34 5.87
N LEU A 419 -18.46 -35.79 6.09
CA LEU A 419 -17.38 -35.72 5.09
C LEU A 419 -16.64 -37.06 4.89
N LYS A 420 -17.30 -38.01 4.24
CA LYS A 420 -16.68 -39.28 3.80
C LYS A 420 -15.74 -39.05 2.62
N VAL A 421 -14.45 -39.22 2.87
CA VAL A 421 -13.39 -39.20 1.84
C VAL A 421 -13.40 -40.52 1.06
N GLU A 422 -14.40 -40.68 0.19
CA GLU A 422 -14.54 -41.81 -0.73
C GLU A 422 -13.48 -41.73 -1.84
N ALA A 423 -12.43 -42.56 -1.74
CA ALA A 423 -11.29 -42.54 -2.66
C ALA A 423 -11.59 -43.26 -3.99
N SER A 424 -12.30 -42.61 -4.92
CA SER A 424 -12.57 -43.15 -6.26
C SER A 424 -12.57 -42.07 -7.38
N GLY A 425 -12.52 -42.50 -8.64
CA GLY A 425 -12.61 -41.65 -9.83
C GLY A 425 -11.24 -41.23 -10.43
N SER A 426 -10.80 -41.94 -11.47
CA SER A 426 -9.52 -41.68 -12.15
C SER A 426 -9.69 -40.99 -13.51
N ASP A 427 -9.72 -39.65 -13.52
CA ASP A 427 -9.63 -38.84 -14.74
C ASP A 427 -8.30 -38.08 -14.78
N SER A 428 -7.64 -38.05 -15.93
CA SER A 428 -6.22 -37.70 -16.02
C SER A 428 -5.93 -36.22 -16.26
N ASP A 429 -6.80 -35.52 -16.99
CA ASP A 429 -6.38 -34.36 -17.81
C ASP A 429 -6.70 -32.98 -17.19
N ALA A 430 -7.25 -32.98 -15.97
CA ALA A 430 -7.59 -31.79 -15.16
C ALA A 430 -6.39 -30.90 -14.77
N ASP A 431 -6.63 -29.59 -14.60
CA ASP A 431 -5.62 -28.56 -14.27
C ASP A 431 -5.29 -28.52 -12.75
N PRO A 432 -4.13 -28.01 -12.29
CA PRO A 432 -3.80 -28.02 -10.86
C PRO A 432 -4.73 -27.19 -9.96
N ASP A 433 -5.31 -26.09 -10.45
CA ASP A 433 -6.25 -25.27 -9.67
C ASP A 433 -7.60 -26.00 -9.45
N GLU A 434 -8.00 -26.84 -10.41
CA GLU A 434 -9.20 -27.70 -10.38
C GLU A 434 -9.15 -28.76 -9.26
N THR A 435 -7.94 -29.03 -8.73
CA THR A 435 -7.66 -30.18 -7.87
C THR A 435 -8.12 -29.98 -6.41
N ILE A 436 -8.35 -28.73 -5.97
CA ILE A 436 -8.93 -28.45 -4.63
C ILE A 436 -10.39 -28.92 -4.57
N SER A 437 -11.17 -28.61 -5.60
CA SER A 437 -12.63 -28.76 -5.60
C SER A 437 -13.06 -30.23 -5.63
N ARG A 438 -12.36 -31.08 -6.39
CA ARG A 438 -12.69 -32.51 -6.58
C ARG A 438 -12.50 -33.41 -5.35
N ARG A 439 -12.18 -32.89 -4.15
CA ARG A 439 -11.97 -33.69 -2.93
C ARG A 439 -12.65 -33.21 -1.65
N VAL A 440 -13.44 -32.14 -1.67
CA VAL A 440 -14.28 -31.75 -0.51
C VAL A 440 -15.77 -32.01 -0.76
N THR A 441 -16.24 -31.94 -2.01
CA THR A 441 -17.62 -32.30 -2.38
C THR A 441 -17.69 -32.87 -3.79
N GLY A 442 -18.39 -33.99 -3.98
CA GLY A 442 -18.83 -34.45 -5.31
C GLY A 442 -20.05 -33.67 -5.86
N VAL A 443 -20.25 -32.42 -5.43
CA VAL A 443 -21.52 -31.66 -5.59
C VAL A 443 -21.32 -30.16 -5.82
N VAL A 444 -20.20 -29.56 -5.39
CA VAL A 444 -19.83 -28.16 -5.68
C VAL A 444 -18.64 -28.14 -6.64
N THR A 445 -18.71 -27.33 -7.70
CA THR A 445 -17.73 -27.31 -8.78
C THR A 445 -16.62 -26.24 -8.57
N PRO A 446 -15.47 -26.34 -9.26
CA PRO A 446 -14.42 -25.31 -9.20
C PRO A 446 -14.92 -23.92 -9.56
N GLU A 447 -15.81 -23.82 -10.55
CA GLU A 447 -16.34 -22.57 -11.09
C GLU A 447 -17.22 -21.87 -10.05
N THR A 448 -18.00 -22.63 -9.26
CA THR A 448 -18.78 -22.09 -8.13
C THR A 448 -17.87 -21.45 -7.08
N PHE A 449 -16.77 -22.13 -6.72
CA PHE A 449 -15.79 -21.58 -5.77
C PHE A 449 -15.12 -20.31 -6.31
N GLN A 450 -14.66 -20.33 -7.55
CA GLN A 450 -13.99 -19.18 -8.16
C GLN A 450 -14.94 -17.98 -8.31
N SER A 451 -16.15 -18.19 -8.83
CA SER A 451 -17.20 -17.16 -8.95
C SER A 451 -17.56 -16.53 -7.60
N ALA A 452 -17.70 -17.36 -6.56
CA ALA A 452 -17.95 -16.86 -5.20
C ALA A 452 -16.77 -16.01 -4.67
N ALA A 453 -15.53 -16.44 -4.89
CA ALA A 453 -14.35 -15.69 -4.47
C ALA A 453 -14.14 -14.40 -5.27
N GLU A 454 -14.51 -14.36 -6.55
CA GLU A 454 -14.53 -13.14 -7.36
C GLU A 454 -15.61 -12.17 -6.89
N THR A 455 -16.83 -12.66 -6.64
CA THR A 455 -17.96 -11.87 -6.11
C THR A 455 -17.63 -11.22 -4.77
N VAL A 456 -17.11 -11.99 -3.80
CA VAL A 456 -16.73 -11.47 -2.47
C VAL A 456 -15.58 -10.45 -2.57
N LYS A 457 -14.61 -10.65 -3.46
CA LYS A 457 -13.52 -9.68 -3.69
C LYS A 457 -14.01 -8.40 -4.35
N ALA A 458 -14.83 -8.51 -5.40
CA ALA A 458 -15.37 -7.35 -6.10
C ALA A 458 -16.13 -6.45 -5.12
N VAL A 459 -17.07 -7.03 -4.37
CA VAL A 459 -17.87 -6.32 -3.37
C VAL A 459 -17.01 -5.76 -2.23
N TYR A 460 -15.96 -6.46 -1.77
CA TYR A 460 -15.00 -5.88 -0.82
C TYR A 460 -14.20 -4.72 -1.41
N ASN A 461 -13.82 -4.77 -2.69
CA ASN A 461 -13.05 -3.70 -3.32
C ASN A 461 -13.94 -2.45 -3.60
N GLU A 462 -15.25 -2.64 -3.82
CA GLU A 462 -16.26 -1.56 -3.89
C GLU A 462 -16.60 -0.97 -2.52
N LEU A 463 -16.66 -1.79 -1.47
CA LEU A 463 -17.00 -1.41 -0.09
C LEU A 463 -16.09 -2.15 0.91
N PRO A 464 -14.87 -1.62 1.20
CA PRO A 464 -13.85 -2.31 2.00
C PRO A 464 -14.10 -2.23 3.51
N SER A 465 -15.24 -2.76 3.97
CA SER A 465 -15.60 -2.88 5.38
C SER A 465 -16.14 -4.26 5.72
N TYR A 466 -15.45 -4.97 6.61
CA TYR A 466 -15.89 -6.30 7.08
C TYR A 466 -17.11 -6.21 8.01
N ASP A 467 -17.29 -5.08 8.70
CA ASP A 467 -18.47 -4.80 9.53
C ASP A 467 -19.76 -4.66 8.69
N VAL A 468 -19.64 -4.46 7.37
CA VAL A 468 -20.78 -4.45 6.42
C VAL A 468 -20.83 -5.77 5.64
N LEU A 469 -19.71 -6.20 5.06
CA LEU A 469 -19.63 -7.39 4.21
C LEU A 469 -19.97 -8.68 4.93
N VAL A 470 -19.45 -8.91 6.14
CA VAL A 470 -19.66 -10.19 6.85
C VAL A 470 -21.11 -10.35 7.33
N PRO A 471 -21.77 -9.33 7.92
CA PRO A 471 -23.21 -9.41 8.21
C PRO A 471 -24.09 -9.55 6.96
N ALA A 472 -23.69 -8.98 5.81
CA ALA A 472 -24.40 -9.17 4.56
C ALA A 472 -24.31 -10.63 4.08
N LEU A 473 -23.11 -11.22 4.07
CA LEU A 473 -22.89 -12.64 3.72
C LEU A 473 -23.66 -13.58 4.66
N LEU A 474 -23.60 -13.35 5.98
CA LEU A 474 -24.36 -14.11 6.98
C LEU A 474 -25.89 -14.04 6.79
N LYS A 475 -26.40 -12.95 6.20
CA LYS A 475 -27.84 -12.73 6.01
C LYS A 475 -28.36 -13.13 4.62
N ARG A 476 -27.52 -13.12 3.59
CA ARG A 476 -27.93 -13.24 2.17
C ARG A 476 -27.17 -14.29 1.36
N GLY A 477 -26.15 -14.94 1.92
CA GLY A 477 -25.23 -15.77 1.15
C GLY A 477 -24.32 -14.95 0.24
N VAL A 478 -23.59 -15.62 -0.65
CA VAL A 478 -22.65 -14.95 -1.57
C VAL A 478 -23.37 -14.30 -2.73
N ASP A 479 -24.32 -15.00 -3.36
CA ASP A 479 -24.91 -14.61 -4.64
C ASP A 479 -25.62 -13.25 -4.56
N HIS A 480 -26.34 -13.02 -3.46
CA HIS A 480 -27.11 -11.81 -3.19
C HIS A 480 -26.36 -10.75 -2.37
N VAL A 481 -25.05 -10.91 -2.10
CA VAL A 481 -24.30 -9.96 -1.26
C VAL A 481 -24.19 -8.57 -1.90
N HIS A 482 -24.09 -8.52 -3.23
CA HIS A 482 -24.02 -7.30 -4.05
C HIS A 482 -25.31 -6.44 -3.98
N GLU A 483 -26.44 -7.02 -3.55
CA GLU A 483 -27.69 -6.27 -3.35
C GLU A 483 -27.62 -5.36 -2.12
N ALA A 484 -26.89 -5.80 -1.09
CA ALA A 484 -26.77 -5.13 0.21
C ALA A 484 -25.50 -4.29 0.33
N CYS A 485 -24.39 -4.75 -0.26
CA CYS A 485 -23.11 -4.06 -0.26
C CYS A 485 -22.90 -3.37 -1.61
N LYS A 486 -23.28 -2.09 -1.68
CA LYS A 486 -23.18 -1.25 -2.89
C LYS A 486 -22.24 -0.08 -2.67
N LEU A 487 -21.57 0.34 -3.74
CA LEU A 487 -20.76 1.57 -3.77
C LEU A 487 -21.52 2.76 -3.16
N THR A 488 -20.93 3.38 -2.13
CA THR A 488 -21.57 4.42 -1.30
C THR A 488 -20.59 5.57 -1.04
N ALA A 489 -21.00 6.82 -1.33
CA ALA A 489 -20.19 8.01 -1.03
C ALA A 489 -19.92 8.14 0.49
N GLY A 490 -18.70 8.49 0.87
CA GLY A 490 -18.22 8.43 2.26
C GLY A 490 -17.53 7.12 2.67
N ILE A 491 -17.57 6.07 1.84
CA ILE A 491 -16.74 4.86 1.99
C ILE A 491 -15.79 4.78 0.79
N PRO A 492 -14.46 4.74 0.97
CA PRO A 492 -13.50 4.72 -0.14
C PRO A 492 -13.52 3.42 -0.93
N VAL A 493 -13.37 3.53 -2.24
CA VAL A 493 -13.21 2.43 -3.20
C VAL A 493 -11.74 2.05 -3.30
N LYS A 494 -11.41 0.75 -3.36
CA LYS A 494 -10.01 0.36 -3.61
C LYS A 494 -9.57 0.80 -5.02
N PRO A 495 -8.48 1.57 -5.15
CA PRO A 495 -8.13 2.21 -6.42
C PRO A 495 -7.74 1.20 -7.52
N MET A 496 -8.07 1.51 -8.77
CA MET A 496 -7.58 0.78 -9.95
C MET A 496 -6.06 0.99 -10.10
N LEU A 497 -5.33 -0.07 -10.52
CA LEU A 497 -3.88 -0.13 -10.47
C LEU A 497 -3.24 -0.33 -11.85
N ALA A 498 -2.32 0.55 -12.24
CA ALA A 498 -1.61 0.41 -13.51
C ALA A 498 -0.46 -0.62 -13.49
N HIS A 499 -0.32 -1.38 -14.58
CA HIS A 499 0.81 -2.28 -14.85
C HIS A 499 2.06 -1.48 -15.27
N PRO A 500 3.27 -1.80 -14.79
CA PRO A 500 4.50 -1.21 -15.33
C PRO A 500 4.77 -1.71 -16.76
N THR A 501 5.31 -0.84 -17.60
CA THR A 501 5.64 -1.09 -19.01
C THR A 501 7.09 -0.68 -19.24
N LYS A 502 7.85 -1.44 -20.04
CA LYS A 502 9.31 -1.25 -20.21
C LYS A 502 9.73 -0.62 -21.54
N ALA A 503 8.84 -0.55 -22.52
CA ALA A 503 9.07 0.07 -23.82
C ALA A 503 7.77 0.70 -24.33
N ILE A 504 7.86 1.73 -25.18
CA ILE A 504 6.66 2.36 -25.77
C ILE A 504 5.99 1.41 -26.78
N SER A 505 6.75 0.54 -27.47
CA SER A 505 6.16 -0.50 -28.33
C SER A 505 5.21 -1.42 -27.57
N GLU A 506 5.56 -1.82 -26.33
CA GLU A 506 4.73 -2.66 -25.44
C GLU A 506 3.38 -1.99 -25.08
N VAL A 507 3.20 -0.69 -25.35
CA VAL A 507 1.90 0.00 -25.29
C VAL A 507 1.07 -0.29 -26.53
N LEU A 508 1.64 -0.13 -27.73
CA LEU A 508 0.94 -0.37 -29.00
C LEU A 508 0.64 -1.85 -29.21
N ASP A 509 1.63 -2.73 -28.98
CA ASP A 509 1.50 -4.21 -29.05
C ASP A 509 0.41 -4.77 -28.10
N ARG A 510 -0.08 -3.94 -27.18
CA ARG A 510 -1.02 -4.31 -26.10
C ARG A 510 -2.38 -3.64 -26.22
N PHE A 511 -2.49 -2.57 -27.01
CA PHE A 511 -3.73 -1.87 -27.32
C PHE A 511 -4.03 -1.88 -28.83
N GLU A 512 -3.41 -2.78 -29.60
CA GLU A 512 -3.74 -3.04 -31.00
C GLU A 512 -5.26 -3.27 -31.16
N GLY A 513 -5.90 -2.48 -32.04
CA GLY A 513 -7.35 -2.52 -32.25
C GLY A 513 -8.20 -1.77 -31.22
N HIS A 514 -7.63 -1.18 -30.17
CA HIS A 514 -8.36 -0.46 -29.12
C HIS A 514 -8.07 1.04 -29.12
N THR A 515 -9.09 1.86 -28.82
CA THR A 515 -8.90 3.28 -28.51
C THR A 515 -8.27 3.43 -27.13
N PHE A 516 -7.20 4.22 -27.03
CA PHE A 516 -6.53 4.50 -25.77
C PHE A 516 -6.13 5.97 -25.64
N THR A 517 -5.86 6.37 -24.40
CA THR A 517 -5.47 7.74 -24.05
C THR A 517 -4.21 7.70 -23.18
N CYS A 518 -3.26 8.55 -23.51
CA CYS A 518 -2.13 8.86 -22.64
C CYS A 518 -2.54 10.03 -21.73
N GLU A 519 -2.22 9.96 -20.45
CA GLU A 519 -2.39 11.03 -19.47
C GLU A 519 -1.06 11.28 -18.75
N TYR A 520 -0.84 12.51 -18.31
CA TYR A 520 0.30 12.84 -17.44
C TYR A 520 0.26 12.02 -16.16
N LYS A 521 1.37 11.33 -15.84
CA LYS A 521 1.53 10.71 -14.52
C LYS A 521 2.17 11.67 -13.52
N TYR A 522 1.35 12.54 -12.94
CA TYR A 522 1.72 13.44 -11.86
C TYR A 522 2.47 12.75 -10.70
N ASP A 523 3.39 13.49 -10.07
CA ASP A 523 4.16 13.09 -8.88
C ASP A 523 3.58 13.76 -7.62
N GLY A 524 2.55 13.15 -7.03
CA GLY A 524 1.80 13.72 -5.91
C GLY A 524 1.32 12.69 -4.90
N GLU A 525 0.18 12.96 -4.27
CA GLU A 525 -0.56 11.99 -3.47
C GLU A 525 -1.94 11.75 -4.08
N ARG A 526 -2.20 10.54 -4.58
CA ARG A 526 -3.53 10.11 -5.03
C ARG A 526 -4.58 10.33 -3.94
N ALA A 527 -5.54 11.17 -4.25
CA ALA A 527 -6.62 11.63 -3.39
C ALA A 527 -7.95 11.21 -4.02
N GLN A 528 -8.65 10.28 -3.37
CA GLN A 528 -10.00 9.90 -3.74
C GLN A 528 -10.97 10.83 -3.02
N LEU A 529 -11.68 11.65 -3.80
CA LEU A 529 -12.46 12.78 -3.31
C LEU A 529 -13.95 12.41 -3.35
N HIS A 530 -14.56 12.27 -2.17
CA HIS A 530 -15.98 11.91 -2.03
C HIS A 530 -16.77 13.16 -1.62
N ARG A 531 -17.94 13.36 -2.23
CA ARG A 531 -18.95 14.30 -1.73
C ARG A 531 -20.27 13.55 -1.48
N LEU A 532 -20.79 13.70 -0.27
CA LEU A 532 -22.06 13.11 0.16
C LEU A 532 -23.24 14.04 -0.23
N PRO A 533 -24.48 13.51 -0.33
CA PRO A 533 -25.66 14.33 -0.65
C PRO A 533 -25.96 15.46 0.34
N ASP A 534 -25.43 15.38 1.58
CA ASP A 534 -25.52 16.43 2.60
C ASP A 534 -24.45 17.54 2.45
N GLY A 535 -23.63 17.48 1.39
CA GLY A 535 -22.56 18.44 1.10
C GLY A 535 -21.23 18.14 1.81
N ARG A 536 -21.17 17.20 2.75
CA ARG A 536 -19.89 16.82 3.38
C ARG A 536 -18.95 16.24 2.34
N THR A 537 -17.70 16.65 2.40
CA THR A 537 -16.63 16.23 1.49
C THR A 537 -15.55 15.52 2.30
N MET A 538 -15.01 14.42 1.76
CA MET A 538 -13.98 13.59 2.38
C MET A 538 -12.86 13.31 1.37
N VAL A 539 -11.62 13.20 1.87
CA VAL A 539 -10.41 12.97 1.08
C VAL A 539 -9.75 11.69 1.58
N PHE A 540 -9.74 10.62 0.78
CA PHE A 540 -9.08 9.36 1.15
C PHE A 540 -7.78 9.15 0.38
N SER A 541 -6.80 8.53 1.05
CA SER A 541 -5.52 8.14 0.44
C SER A 541 -5.69 6.92 -0.47
N ARG A 542 -4.68 6.66 -1.29
CA ARG A 542 -4.50 5.40 -2.05
C ARG A 542 -4.76 4.13 -1.21
N ASN A 543 -4.47 4.16 0.08
CA ASN A 543 -4.61 3.02 1.00
C ASN A 543 -5.96 3.03 1.75
N SER A 544 -6.89 3.90 1.35
CA SER A 544 -8.17 4.16 2.04
C SER A 544 -8.03 4.84 3.42
N GLU A 545 -6.91 5.50 3.72
CA GLU A 545 -6.75 6.29 4.96
C GLU A 545 -7.47 7.64 4.82
N ASP A 546 -8.14 8.14 5.87
CA ASP A 546 -8.75 9.49 5.84
C ASP A 546 -7.66 10.58 5.94
N MET A 547 -7.60 11.43 4.90
CA MET A 547 -6.71 12.58 4.78
C MET A 547 -7.46 13.93 4.83
N THR A 548 -8.75 13.94 5.14
CA THR A 548 -9.58 15.16 5.11
C THR A 548 -9.02 16.24 6.04
N ALA A 549 -8.55 15.86 7.24
CA ALA A 549 -7.89 16.76 8.20
C ALA A 549 -6.45 17.18 7.83
N LYS A 550 -5.86 16.60 6.78
CA LYS A 550 -4.59 17.03 6.15
C LYS A 550 -4.84 18.03 5.02
N TYR A 551 -6.02 17.98 4.40
CA TYR A 551 -6.37 18.64 3.14
C TYR A 551 -7.67 19.48 3.19
N PRO A 552 -7.80 20.45 4.13
CA PRO A 552 -8.98 21.33 4.16
C PRO A 552 -9.10 22.19 2.88
N ASP A 553 -7.98 22.64 2.31
CA ASP A 553 -7.98 23.43 1.08
C ASP A 553 -8.42 22.62 -0.15
N LEU A 554 -8.20 21.30 -0.19
CA LEU A 554 -8.75 20.46 -1.28
C LEU A 554 -10.29 20.41 -1.21
N VAL A 555 -10.88 20.43 -0.01
CA VAL A 555 -12.33 20.50 0.16
C VAL A 555 -12.88 21.84 -0.35
N VAL A 556 -12.19 22.95 -0.09
CA VAL A 556 -12.58 24.28 -0.61
C VAL A 556 -12.49 24.33 -2.14
N LYS A 557 -11.33 23.97 -2.71
CA LYS A 557 -11.06 23.98 -4.16
C LYS A 557 -12.01 23.10 -4.96
N LEU A 558 -12.31 21.91 -4.45
CA LEU A 558 -13.27 21.00 -5.06
C LEU A 558 -14.70 21.58 -5.06
N ASN A 559 -15.08 22.31 -4.01
CA ASN A 559 -16.36 23.01 -3.98
C ASN A 559 -16.41 24.18 -4.97
N HIS A 560 -15.31 24.89 -5.21
CA HIS A 560 -15.22 25.91 -6.27
C HIS A 560 -15.44 25.29 -7.67
N ALA A 561 -14.71 24.20 -7.99
CA ALA A 561 -14.82 23.51 -9.28
C ALA A 561 -16.25 22.98 -9.56
N VAL A 562 -16.93 22.48 -8.53
CA VAL A 562 -18.33 22.01 -8.61
C VAL A 562 -19.32 23.17 -8.71
N ALA A 563 -19.10 24.27 -7.98
CA ALA A 563 -19.96 25.45 -8.06
C ALA A 563 -19.89 26.12 -9.44
N ALA A 564 -18.69 26.27 -10.00
CA ALA A 564 -18.48 26.82 -11.34
C ALA A 564 -19.15 25.96 -12.42
N ALA A 565 -19.04 24.62 -12.35
CA ALA A 565 -19.73 23.72 -13.28
C ALA A 565 -21.26 23.83 -13.18
N ASN A 566 -21.82 23.85 -11.97
CA ASN A 566 -23.26 24.01 -11.78
C ASN A 566 -23.77 25.37 -12.32
N GLN A 567 -22.98 26.44 -12.22
CA GLN A 567 -23.29 27.76 -12.79
C GLN A 567 -23.22 27.76 -14.33
N GLN A 568 -22.23 27.09 -14.91
CA GLN A 568 -22.11 26.96 -16.38
C GLN A 568 -23.27 26.13 -16.96
N ASN A 569 -23.59 24.98 -16.35
CA ASN A 569 -24.64 24.09 -16.84
C ASN A 569 -26.03 24.73 -16.77
N THR A 570 -26.34 25.47 -15.69
CA THR A 570 -27.62 26.19 -15.55
C THR A 570 -27.79 27.37 -16.52
N ALA A 571 -26.71 27.85 -17.14
CA ALA A 571 -26.75 28.89 -18.18
C ALA A 571 -26.74 28.33 -19.62
N ALA A 572 -26.31 27.08 -19.84
CA ALA A 572 -25.93 26.60 -21.18
C ALA A 572 -26.66 25.35 -21.67
N THR A 573 -27.19 24.46 -20.80
CA THR A 573 -27.75 23.17 -21.25
C THR A 573 -28.98 22.74 -20.45
N GLU A 574 -30.15 22.68 -21.10
CA GLU A 574 -31.32 21.98 -20.53
C GLU A 574 -31.02 20.48 -20.38
N GLY A 575 -31.20 19.94 -19.17
CA GLY A 575 -31.14 18.49 -18.90
C GLY A 575 -29.94 17.99 -18.08
N ILE A 576 -28.90 18.79 -17.82
CA ILE A 576 -27.81 18.38 -16.92
C ILE A 576 -28.22 18.60 -15.46
N ALA A 577 -28.39 17.51 -14.71
CA ALA A 577 -28.72 17.58 -13.28
C ALA A 577 -27.55 18.12 -12.45
N PRO A 578 -27.79 18.94 -11.41
CA PRO A 578 -26.71 19.53 -10.61
C PRO A 578 -25.88 18.46 -9.88
N THR A 579 -24.59 18.71 -9.71
CA THR A 579 -23.66 17.81 -9.01
C THR A 579 -23.92 17.86 -7.50
N THR A 580 -24.59 16.84 -6.95
CA THR A 580 -24.95 16.73 -5.53
C THR A 580 -23.99 15.87 -4.73
N SER A 581 -23.60 14.73 -5.30
CA SER A 581 -22.75 13.71 -4.68
C SER A 581 -21.93 12.98 -5.72
N PHE A 582 -20.70 12.59 -5.37
CA PHE A 582 -19.77 11.92 -6.31
C PHE A 582 -18.65 11.19 -5.58
N ILE A 583 -17.90 10.39 -6.35
CA ILE A 583 -16.59 9.85 -5.99
C ILE A 583 -15.66 10.11 -7.17
N LEU A 584 -14.64 10.94 -6.96
CA LEU A 584 -13.69 11.42 -7.95
C LEU A 584 -12.28 10.88 -7.63
N ASP A 585 -11.53 10.51 -8.66
CA ASP A 585 -10.15 10.01 -8.54
C ASP A 585 -9.17 11.05 -9.12
N ALA A 586 -8.25 11.50 -8.30
CA ALA A 586 -7.34 12.61 -8.61
C ALA A 586 -5.97 12.44 -7.96
N GLU A 587 -4.97 13.16 -8.45
CA GLU A 587 -3.70 13.35 -7.75
C GLU A 587 -3.68 14.75 -7.13
N ALA A 588 -3.36 14.85 -5.83
CA ALA A 588 -3.07 16.11 -5.17
C ALA A 588 -1.58 16.42 -5.33
N VAL A 589 -1.24 17.52 -6.01
CA VAL A 589 0.13 17.84 -6.45
C VAL A 589 0.53 19.19 -5.89
N ALA A 590 1.78 19.35 -5.42
CA ALA A 590 2.27 20.65 -4.96
C ALA A 590 2.36 21.65 -6.12
N TRP A 591 1.97 22.89 -5.89
CA TRP A 591 1.75 23.88 -6.94
C TRP A 591 2.30 25.26 -6.55
N ASP A 592 3.06 25.88 -7.44
CA ASP A 592 3.49 27.26 -7.30
C ASP A 592 2.45 28.20 -7.93
N SER A 593 1.80 29.05 -7.12
CA SER A 593 0.81 30.02 -7.63
C SER A 593 1.42 31.23 -8.34
N ALA A 594 2.69 31.54 -8.13
CA ALA A 594 3.35 32.68 -8.78
C ALA A 594 3.88 32.25 -10.15
N GLU A 595 4.61 31.14 -10.18
CA GLU A 595 5.19 30.58 -11.41
C GLU A 595 4.19 29.79 -12.27
N ARG A 596 3.05 29.37 -11.68
CA ARG A 596 2.03 28.49 -12.29
C ARG A 596 2.61 27.17 -12.80
N LYS A 597 3.46 26.55 -11.95
CA LYS A 597 4.23 25.32 -12.24
C LYS A 597 4.02 24.24 -11.17
N ILE A 598 4.15 22.98 -11.59
CA ILE A 598 4.14 21.81 -10.70
C ILE A 598 5.44 21.76 -9.89
N LEU A 599 5.31 21.53 -8.58
CA LEU A 599 6.43 21.36 -7.65
C LEU A 599 6.65 19.87 -7.30
N PRO A 600 7.90 19.40 -7.16
CA PRO A 600 8.19 17.99 -6.89
C PRO A 600 7.55 17.45 -5.60
N PHE A 601 7.28 16.13 -5.55
CA PHE A 601 6.72 15.45 -4.37
C PHE A 601 7.49 15.70 -3.07
N GLN A 602 8.80 15.96 -3.11
CA GLN A 602 9.56 16.37 -1.93
C GLN A 602 8.92 17.57 -1.21
N VAL A 603 8.45 18.58 -1.97
CA VAL A 603 7.79 19.77 -1.41
C VAL A 603 6.45 19.39 -0.78
N LEU A 604 5.63 18.61 -1.49
CA LEU A 604 4.35 18.09 -0.98
C LEU A 604 4.53 17.34 0.35
N SER A 605 5.58 16.52 0.45
CA SER A 605 5.88 15.69 1.61
C SER A 605 6.22 16.47 2.89
N THR A 606 6.58 17.75 2.78
CA THR A 606 6.81 18.64 3.94
C THR A 606 5.53 19.16 4.59
N ARG A 607 4.37 19.00 3.92
CA ARG A 607 3.08 19.47 4.43
C ARG A 607 2.69 18.78 5.74
N LYS A 608 2.21 19.56 6.72
CA LYS A 608 1.66 19.06 8.00
C LYS A 608 0.64 17.93 7.75
N ARG A 609 0.65 16.88 8.58
CA ARG A 609 -0.20 15.69 8.41
C ARG A 609 -1.47 15.65 9.27
N LYS A 610 -1.51 16.43 10.36
CA LYS A 610 -2.61 16.51 11.32
C LYS A 610 -2.78 17.96 11.74
N ASP A 611 -3.97 18.29 12.22
CA ASP A 611 -4.33 19.61 12.78
C ASP A 611 -3.98 20.76 11.82
N VAL A 612 -4.24 20.55 10.52
CA VAL A 612 -3.98 21.53 9.46
C VAL A 612 -5.16 22.50 9.39
N ARG A 613 -4.91 23.77 9.69
CA ARG A 613 -5.83 24.88 9.42
C ARG A 613 -5.46 25.51 8.07
N GLU A 614 -6.40 26.17 7.43
CA GLU A 614 -6.19 26.71 6.07
C GLU A 614 -5.17 27.85 6.07
N GLU A 615 -5.20 28.70 7.10
CA GLU A 615 -4.24 29.78 7.33
C GLU A 615 -2.80 29.32 7.65
N ASP A 616 -2.62 28.03 7.98
CA ASP A 616 -1.32 27.42 8.27
C ASP A 616 -0.65 26.78 7.03
N ILE A 617 -1.27 26.84 5.84
CA ILE A 617 -0.81 26.13 4.64
C ILE A 617 0.27 26.95 3.90
N THR A 618 1.52 26.54 4.06
CA THR A 618 2.66 27.04 3.27
C THR A 618 2.76 26.37 1.89
N VAL A 619 2.57 25.05 1.83
CA VAL A 619 2.62 24.27 0.58
C VAL A 619 1.23 24.16 -0.02
N LYS A 620 0.97 25.03 -1.00
CA LYS A 620 -0.23 24.98 -1.83
C LYS A 620 -0.22 23.74 -2.73
N VAL A 621 -1.41 23.27 -3.07
CA VAL A 621 -1.65 22.11 -3.93
C VAL A 621 -2.75 22.38 -4.96
N CYS A 622 -2.66 21.74 -6.12
CA CYS A 622 -3.69 21.69 -7.15
C CYS A 622 -4.22 20.25 -7.27
N ILE A 623 -5.51 20.09 -7.58
CA ILE A 623 -6.16 18.81 -7.87
C ILE A 623 -6.00 18.51 -9.36
N PHE A 624 -5.43 17.36 -9.71
CA PHE A 624 -5.42 16.85 -11.09
C PHE A 624 -6.33 15.63 -11.20
N ALA A 625 -7.58 15.86 -11.61
CA ALA A 625 -8.64 14.85 -11.69
C ALA A 625 -8.54 14.01 -12.97
N PHE A 626 -8.62 12.68 -12.83
CA PHE A 626 -8.37 11.73 -13.93
C PHE A 626 -9.40 10.61 -14.09
N ASP A 627 -10.33 10.43 -13.14
CA ASP A 627 -11.48 9.51 -13.31
C ASP A 627 -12.67 9.90 -12.40
N LEU A 628 -13.88 9.47 -12.76
CA LEU A 628 -15.12 9.69 -12.00
C LEU A 628 -15.82 8.34 -11.78
N ILE A 629 -15.88 7.90 -10.52
CA ILE A 629 -16.25 6.54 -10.11
C ILE A 629 -17.74 6.44 -9.73
N TYR A 630 -18.35 7.55 -9.29
CA TYR A 630 -19.74 7.63 -8.85
C TYR A 630 -20.26 9.05 -9.03
N LEU A 631 -21.54 9.20 -9.37
CA LEU A 631 -22.20 10.50 -9.55
C LEU A 631 -23.71 10.41 -9.24
N ASN A 632 -24.21 11.31 -8.40
CA ASN A 632 -25.65 11.53 -8.15
C ASN A 632 -26.47 10.24 -7.90
N GLY A 633 -25.93 9.31 -7.10
CA GLY A 633 -26.58 8.02 -6.79
C GLY A 633 -26.15 6.85 -7.68
N ARG A 634 -25.59 7.09 -8.87
CA ARG A 634 -25.16 6.08 -9.85
C ARG A 634 -23.69 5.70 -9.64
N SER A 635 -23.42 4.39 -9.51
CA SER A 635 -22.08 3.82 -9.69
C SER A 635 -21.69 3.86 -11.15
N LEU A 636 -20.48 4.32 -11.45
CA LEU A 636 -19.94 4.40 -12.82
C LEU A 636 -18.89 3.32 -13.11
N LEU A 637 -18.65 2.38 -12.18
CA LEU A 637 -17.60 1.35 -12.29
C LEU A 637 -17.67 0.52 -13.58
N ARG A 638 -18.90 0.26 -14.06
CA ARG A 638 -19.19 -0.56 -15.24
C ARG A 638 -19.34 0.24 -16.54
N GLU A 639 -19.15 1.56 -16.49
CA GLU A 639 -19.15 2.43 -17.67
C GLU A 639 -17.74 2.51 -18.28
N SER A 640 -17.61 2.79 -19.58
CA SER A 640 -16.31 2.97 -20.22
C SER A 640 -15.60 4.24 -19.73
N LEU A 641 -14.26 4.29 -19.83
CA LEU A 641 -13.50 5.49 -19.45
C LEU A 641 -13.93 6.71 -20.27
N ALA A 642 -14.30 6.54 -21.54
CA ALA A 642 -14.86 7.62 -22.36
C ALA A 642 -16.11 8.24 -21.71
N GLU A 643 -17.07 7.43 -21.24
CA GLU A 643 -18.28 7.93 -20.56
C GLU A 643 -17.95 8.55 -19.19
N ARG A 644 -17.09 7.91 -18.38
CA ARG A 644 -16.68 8.47 -17.08
C ARG A 644 -15.95 9.81 -17.23
N ARG A 645 -15.09 9.94 -18.25
CA ARG A 645 -14.40 11.19 -18.62
C ARG A 645 -15.37 12.24 -19.17
N ARG A 646 -16.36 11.85 -19.99
CA ARG A 646 -17.41 12.75 -20.49
C ARG A 646 -18.22 13.35 -19.34
N LEU A 647 -18.63 12.53 -18.37
CA LEU A 647 -19.31 12.98 -17.15
C LEU A 647 -18.40 13.86 -16.27
N LEU A 648 -17.12 13.50 -16.12
CA LEU A 648 -16.13 14.33 -15.41
C LEU A 648 -16.03 15.75 -16.00
N TYR A 649 -15.95 15.88 -17.32
CA TYR A 649 -15.85 17.18 -17.99
C TYR A 649 -17.16 17.98 -18.01
N GLN A 650 -18.31 17.34 -17.77
CA GLN A 650 -19.61 18.02 -17.64
C GLN A 650 -19.93 18.47 -16.21
N HIS A 651 -19.48 17.73 -15.20
CA HIS A 651 -19.91 17.93 -13.80
C HIS A 651 -18.92 18.72 -12.92
N PHE A 652 -17.76 19.08 -13.47
CA PHE A 652 -16.68 19.83 -12.83
C PHE A 652 -16.10 20.85 -13.83
N ALA A 653 -15.59 21.99 -13.33
CA ALA A 653 -14.95 23.01 -14.16
C ALA A 653 -13.48 23.20 -13.76
N HIS A 654 -12.62 23.55 -14.72
CA HIS A 654 -11.24 23.94 -14.45
C HIS A 654 -11.19 25.27 -13.68
N VAL A 655 -10.36 25.34 -12.64
CA VAL A 655 -10.08 26.51 -11.81
C VAL A 655 -8.56 26.62 -11.66
N ASP A 656 -7.96 27.68 -12.20
CA ASP A 656 -6.51 27.82 -12.32
C ASP A 656 -5.78 27.67 -10.97
N GLY A 657 -4.79 26.78 -10.92
CA GLY A 657 -4.02 26.48 -9.71
C GLY A 657 -4.78 25.79 -8.56
N GLU A 658 -6.08 25.51 -8.73
CA GLU A 658 -6.92 24.84 -7.73
C GLU A 658 -7.39 23.45 -8.19
N PHE A 659 -7.98 23.38 -9.39
CA PHE A 659 -8.55 22.17 -9.97
C PHE A 659 -8.35 22.12 -11.48
N SER A 660 -7.74 21.05 -11.97
CA SER A 660 -7.61 20.76 -13.39
C SER A 660 -7.96 19.31 -13.67
N PHE A 661 -8.35 19.02 -14.90
CA PHE A 661 -8.28 17.67 -15.42
C PHE A 661 -6.82 17.28 -15.70
N ALA A 662 -6.53 15.98 -15.69
CA ALA A 662 -5.26 15.46 -16.15
C ALA A 662 -5.03 15.80 -17.63
N LYS A 663 -3.86 16.37 -17.94
CA LYS A 663 -3.42 16.67 -19.32
C LYS A 663 -3.33 15.36 -20.09
N ALA A 664 -4.05 15.27 -21.19
CA ALA A 664 -4.30 14.02 -21.90
C ALA A 664 -4.15 14.14 -23.42
N LEU A 665 -3.70 13.07 -24.04
CA LEU A 665 -3.59 12.87 -25.47
C LEU A 665 -4.33 11.58 -25.86
N VAL A 666 -4.89 11.55 -27.07
CA VAL A 666 -5.29 10.30 -27.74
C VAL A 666 -4.22 10.07 -28.81
N ALA A 667 -3.40 9.04 -28.62
CA ALA A 667 -2.21 8.80 -29.44
C ALA A 667 -2.39 7.53 -30.29
N THR A 668 -1.78 7.52 -31.47
CA THR A 668 -1.94 6.46 -32.48
C THR A 668 -0.65 5.71 -32.81
N ASP A 669 0.49 6.21 -32.32
CA ASP A 669 1.83 5.87 -32.81
C ASP A 669 2.89 6.15 -31.73
N VAL A 670 4.12 5.67 -31.98
CA VAL A 670 5.23 5.76 -31.02
C VAL A 670 5.74 7.19 -30.85
N GLU A 671 5.73 8.00 -31.91
CA GLU A 671 6.33 9.34 -31.93
C GLU A 671 5.49 10.34 -31.12
N ALA A 672 4.17 10.28 -31.24
CA ALA A 672 3.24 11.02 -30.41
C ALA A 672 3.36 10.65 -28.92
N ILE A 673 3.48 9.35 -28.59
CA ILE A 673 3.64 8.90 -27.20
C ILE A 673 4.99 9.33 -26.62
N GLN A 674 6.08 9.22 -27.38
CA GLN A 674 7.41 9.65 -26.95
C GLN A 674 7.46 11.17 -26.74
N THR A 675 6.94 11.96 -27.68
CA THR A 675 6.87 13.42 -27.57
C THR A 675 6.08 13.86 -26.33
N PHE A 676 4.93 13.22 -26.05
CA PHE A 676 4.10 13.51 -24.89
C PHE A 676 4.71 13.01 -23.56
N LEU A 677 5.54 11.96 -23.60
CA LEU A 677 6.32 11.49 -22.46
C LEU A 677 7.44 12.48 -22.10
N ASP A 678 8.18 12.98 -23.10
CA ASP A 678 9.23 13.99 -22.88
C ASP A 678 8.63 15.35 -22.47
N GLU A 679 7.40 15.65 -22.91
CA GLU A 679 6.63 16.78 -22.41
C GLU A 679 6.26 16.61 -20.94
N SER A 680 5.72 15.45 -20.52
CA SER A 680 5.32 15.25 -19.13
C SER A 680 6.51 15.23 -18.16
N ILE A 681 7.66 14.72 -18.59
CA ILE A 681 8.91 14.77 -17.81
C ILE A 681 9.38 16.22 -17.62
N ARG A 682 9.25 17.07 -18.64
CA ARG A 682 9.58 18.51 -18.57
C ARG A 682 8.63 19.28 -17.65
N ASP A 683 7.36 18.91 -17.66
CA ASP A 683 6.30 19.43 -16.79
C ASP A 683 6.31 18.80 -15.37
N ASN A 684 7.47 18.31 -14.90
CA ASN A 684 7.71 17.71 -13.57
C ASN A 684 6.80 16.51 -13.21
N CYS A 685 6.37 15.70 -14.17
CA CYS A 685 5.64 14.44 -13.94
C CYS A 685 6.54 13.20 -14.04
N GLU A 686 6.14 12.07 -13.45
CA GLU A 686 6.92 10.81 -13.45
C GLU A 686 6.98 10.12 -14.82
N GLY A 687 6.21 10.58 -15.81
CA GLY A 687 6.00 9.95 -17.10
C GLY A 687 4.52 9.96 -17.51
N LEU A 688 4.01 8.84 -18.05
CA LEU A 688 2.64 8.72 -18.56
C LEU A 688 1.86 7.56 -17.93
N MET A 689 0.56 7.78 -17.72
CA MET A 689 -0.44 6.72 -17.61
C MET A 689 -1.01 6.46 -19.01
N VAL A 690 -1.28 5.21 -19.36
CA VAL A 690 -2.00 4.88 -20.61
C VAL A 690 -3.22 4.04 -20.25
N LYS A 691 -4.40 4.42 -20.75
CA LYS A 691 -5.68 3.78 -20.41
C LYS A 691 -6.49 3.47 -21.68
N THR A 692 -7.18 2.33 -21.75
CA THR A 692 -8.24 2.11 -22.74
C THR A 692 -9.40 3.08 -22.55
N LEU A 693 -9.98 3.58 -23.64
CA LEU A 693 -11.11 4.50 -23.63
C LEU A 693 -12.46 3.79 -23.73
N ASP A 694 -12.56 2.82 -24.65
CA ASP A 694 -13.81 2.17 -25.05
C ASP A 694 -13.72 0.63 -25.03
N GLY A 695 -14.89 -0.02 -25.12
CA GLY A 695 -15.04 -1.47 -25.01
C GLY A 695 -15.11 -1.98 -23.57
N ASP A 696 -15.39 -3.26 -23.39
CA ASP A 696 -15.68 -3.88 -22.09
C ASP A 696 -14.48 -3.79 -21.11
N GLU A 697 -13.25 -3.78 -21.64
CA GLU A 697 -12.02 -3.59 -20.86
C GLU A 697 -11.77 -2.11 -20.44
N ALA A 698 -12.57 -1.13 -20.87
CA ALA A 698 -12.40 0.26 -20.44
C ALA A 698 -13.10 0.60 -19.10
N THR A 699 -13.68 -0.40 -18.43
CA THR A 699 -14.32 -0.28 -17.10
C THR A 699 -13.32 0.09 -15.99
N TYR A 700 -13.83 0.58 -14.85
CA TYR A 700 -13.01 0.85 -13.67
C TYR A 700 -13.00 -0.39 -12.77
N GLU A 701 -11.82 -0.92 -12.47
CA GLU A 701 -11.67 -2.22 -11.80
C GLU A 701 -10.97 -2.09 -10.43
N PRO A 702 -11.74 -1.98 -9.32
CA PRO A 702 -11.19 -1.81 -7.97
C PRO A 702 -10.19 -2.91 -7.57
N SER A 703 -9.04 -2.50 -7.00
CA SER A 703 -7.86 -3.34 -6.70
C SER A 703 -7.21 -4.08 -7.88
N ARG A 704 -7.79 -4.15 -9.08
CA ARG A 704 -7.24 -4.94 -10.20
C ARG A 704 -6.03 -4.22 -10.79
N ARG A 705 -5.00 -5.00 -11.12
CA ARG A 705 -3.90 -4.59 -12.01
C ARG A 705 -4.07 -5.30 -13.34
N SER A 706 -5.05 -4.85 -14.10
CA SER A 706 -5.44 -5.44 -15.39
C SER A 706 -4.53 -4.96 -16.53
N ARG A 707 -4.86 -5.30 -17.78
CA ARG A 707 -4.05 -4.89 -18.95
C ARG A 707 -4.33 -3.45 -19.38
N ASN A 708 -5.47 -2.93 -18.94
CA ASN A 708 -6.22 -1.79 -19.43
C ASN A 708 -5.59 -0.46 -19.00
N TRP A 709 -4.91 -0.44 -17.84
CA TRP A 709 -4.12 0.71 -17.36
C TRP A 709 -2.63 0.34 -17.30
N LEU A 710 -1.81 1.09 -18.03
CA LEU A 710 -0.35 1.02 -18.03
C LEU A 710 0.26 2.27 -17.39
N LYS A 711 1.53 2.17 -16.99
CA LYS A 711 2.37 3.32 -16.63
C LYS A 711 3.74 3.20 -17.30
N VAL A 712 4.06 4.20 -18.10
CA VAL A 712 5.35 4.40 -18.77
C VAL A 712 6.13 5.43 -17.97
N LYS A 713 7.39 5.13 -17.67
CA LYS A 713 8.27 6.00 -16.87
C LYS A 713 9.67 6.09 -17.47
N LYS A 714 10.35 7.21 -17.23
CA LYS A 714 11.78 7.39 -17.56
C LYS A 714 12.66 6.29 -16.94
N ASP A 715 12.43 5.90 -15.68
CA ASP A 715 13.25 4.87 -15.01
C ASP A 715 12.98 3.42 -15.49
N TYR A 716 11.86 3.18 -16.19
CA TYR A 716 11.48 1.84 -16.68
C TYR A 716 11.92 1.53 -18.11
N ILE A 717 12.29 2.55 -18.90
CA ILE A 717 12.83 2.35 -20.24
C ILE A 717 14.29 1.90 -20.14
N ASN A 718 14.62 0.77 -20.77
CA ASN A 718 15.98 0.23 -20.78
C ASN A 718 16.93 1.20 -21.50
N GLY A 719 18.10 1.46 -20.90
CA GLY A 719 19.08 2.42 -21.42
C GLY A 719 18.79 3.89 -21.12
N ILE A 720 17.69 4.22 -20.43
CA ILE A 720 17.32 5.59 -20.05
C ILE A 720 17.20 5.72 -18.52
N GLY A 721 17.68 6.83 -17.96
CA GLY A 721 17.62 7.14 -16.54
C GLY A 721 18.82 6.62 -15.75
N ASP A 722 19.31 7.44 -14.82
CA ASP A 722 20.62 7.30 -14.20
C ASP A 722 20.73 6.05 -13.29
N SER A 723 21.82 5.30 -13.45
CA SER A 723 22.29 4.33 -12.46
C SER A 723 23.59 4.82 -11.81
N LEU A 724 23.78 4.41 -10.56
CA LEU A 724 24.93 4.77 -9.74
C LEU A 724 25.65 3.49 -9.31
N ASP A 725 26.95 3.43 -9.56
CA ASP A 725 27.84 2.45 -8.95
C ASP A 725 28.16 2.92 -7.53
N LEU A 726 27.82 2.13 -6.50
CA LEU A 726 27.93 2.52 -5.09
C LEU A 726 28.61 1.44 -4.25
N VAL A 727 29.40 1.87 -3.27
CA VAL A 727 30.18 0.98 -2.39
C VAL A 727 29.32 0.48 -1.24
N VAL A 728 29.37 -0.83 -0.95
CA VAL A 728 28.72 -1.44 0.21
C VAL A 728 29.58 -1.26 1.45
N VAL A 729 29.14 -0.44 2.42
CA VAL A 729 29.91 -0.11 3.63
C VAL A 729 29.35 -0.73 4.92
N GLY A 730 28.11 -1.23 4.91
CA GLY A 730 27.52 -1.93 6.06
C GLY A 730 26.19 -2.63 5.76
N ALA A 731 25.66 -3.35 6.76
CA ALA A 731 24.39 -4.06 6.67
C ALA A 731 23.60 -4.07 7.98
N TYR A 732 22.28 -4.22 7.82
CA TYR A 732 21.33 -4.32 8.92
C TYR A 732 20.77 -5.76 8.96
N PRO A 733 20.69 -6.43 10.13
CA PRO A 733 20.15 -7.79 10.26
C PRO A 733 18.72 -7.92 9.72
N GLY A 734 18.45 -9.00 9.00
CA GLY A 734 17.11 -9.29 8.51
C GLY A 734 16.15 -9.69 9.62
N ARG A 735 14.89 -9.28 9.47
CA ARG A 735 13.78 -9.61 10.38
C ARG A 735 12.72 -10.41 9.62
N GLY A 736 11.98 -11.26 10.33
CA GLY A 736 10.94 -12.11 9.73
C GLY A 736 11.55 -13.12 8.75
N LYS A 737 11.08 -13.14 7.49
CA LYS A 737 11.61 -14.06 6.45
C LYS A 737 13.12 -13.91 6.18
N ARG A 738 13.70 -12.73 6.41
CA ARG A 738 15.15 -12.48 6.22
C ARG A 738 16.01 -12.78 7.46
N THR A 739 15.45 -13.40 8.51
CA THR A 739 16.23 -13.72 9.73
C THR A 739 17.33 -14.75 9.39
N GLY A 740 18.60 -14.41 9.67
CA GLY A 740 19.77 -15.22 9.27
C GLY A 740 20.49 -14.76 7.99
N VAL A 741 19.95 -13.74 7.30
CA VAL A 741 20.63 -12.96 6.26
C VAL A 741 20.55 -11.47 6.57
N TYR A 742 21.13 -10.63 5.72
CA TYR A 742 21.01 -9.18 5.83
C TYR A 742 19.65 -8.71 5.29
N GLY A 743 18.98 -7.85 6.06
CA GLY A 743 17.66 -7.29 5.71
C GLY A 743 17.75 -6.15 4.70
N GLY A 744 18.87 -5.45 4.72
CA GLY A 744 19.24 -4.37 3.82
C GLY A 744 20.67 -3.90 4.11
N PHE A 745 21.17 -3.00 3.26
CA PHE A 745 22.58 -2.60 3.21
C PHE A 745 22.70 -1.07 3.21
N LEU A 746 23.81 -0.55 3.75
CA LEU A 746 24.18 0.85 3.72
C LEU A 746 25.21 1.07 2.61
N LEU A 747 24.90 1.99 1.69
CA LEU A 747 25.72 2.29 0.51
C LEU A 747 26.29 3.70 0.57
N ALA A 748 27.45 3.88 -0.05
CA ALA A 748 28.18 5.15 -0.14
C ALA A 748 28.64 5.47 -1.57
N CYS A 749 28.74 6.77 -1.88
CA CYS A 749 29.50 7.31 -3.00
C CYS A 749 30.93 7.67 -2.54
N TYR A 750 31.86 7.86 -3.48
CA TYR A 750 33.24 8.24 -3.16
C TYR A 750 33.45 9.76 -3.31
N ASN A 751 34.11 10.41 -2.35
CA ASN A 751 34.50 11.81 -2.47
C ASN A 751 36.01 11.92 -2.68
N PRO A 752 36.49 12.28 -3.89
CA PRO A 752 37.92 12.40 -4.17
C PRO A 752 38.56 13.64 -3.51
N ASP A 753 37.79 14.65 -3.09
CA ASP A 753 38.33 15.84 -2.41
C ASP A 753 38.77 15.55 -0.96
N SER A 754 38.14 14.55 -0.33
CA SER A 754 38.36 14.18 1.08
C SER A 754 38.90 12.75 1.27
N GLU A 755 38.96 11.97 0.19
CA GLU A 755 39.24 10.53 0.17
C GLU A 755 38.26 9.69 1.01
N GLN A 756 37.01 10.15 1.15
CA GLN A 756 35.99 9.51 2.02
C GLN A 756 34.88 8.79 1.24
N TYR A 757 34.30 7.76 1.87
CA TYR A 757 33.05 7.15 1.43
C TYR A 757 31.88 7.80 2.14
N GLU A 758 31.14 8.64 1.41
CA GLU A 758 30.00 9.38 1.93
C GLU A 758 28.71 8.57 1.74
N THR A 759 28.04 8.25 2.84
CA THR A 759 26.80 7.45 2.78
C THR A 759 25.69 8.16 2.02
N ILE A 760 25.04 7.45 1.09
CA ILE A 760 24.01 8.00 0.16
C ILE A 760 22.63 7.36 0.35
N CYS A 761 22.54 6.06 0.64
CA CYS A 761 21.24 5.41 0.85
C CYS A 761 21.32 4.09 1.61
N LYS A 762 20.20 3.69 2.21
CA LYS A 762 19.92 2.33 2.66
C LYS A 762 19.07 1.61 1.62
N ILE A 763 19.48 0.41 1.21
CA ILE A 763 18.82 -0.41 0.19
C ILE A 763 18.32 -1.74 0.77
N GLY A 764 17.20 -2.26 0.25
CA GLY A 764 16.65 -3.58 0.65
C GLY A 764 15.86 -4.28 -0.46
N THR A 765 15.98 -3.78 -1.68
CA THR A 765 15.11 -4.05 -2.85
C THR A 765 15.95 -4.18 -4.11
N GLY A 766 15.53 -5.07 -5.02
CA GLY A 766 16.29 -5.47 -6.22
C GLY A 766 16.80 -6.91 -6.13
N PHE A 767 17.17 -7.37 -4.94
CA PHE A 767 17.65 -8.72 -4.65
C PHE A 767 16.56 -9.80 -4.73
N SER A 768 16.89 -10.94 -5.32
CA SER A 768 16.22 -12.23 -5.08
C SER A 768 16.61 -12.82 -3.72
N GLU A 769 16.00 -13.94 -3.31
CA GLU A 769 16.37 -14.61 -2.06
C GLU A 769 17.78 -15.24 -2.15
N ALA A 770 18.18 -15.75 -3.33
CA ALA A 770 19.53 -16.27 -3.58
C ALA A 770 20.61 -15.19 -3.54
N ASP A 771 20.33 -13.98 -4.05
CA ASP A 771 21.27 -12.86 -3.99
C ASP A 771 21.56 -12.44 -2.54
N LEU A 772 20.55 -12.46 -1.66
CA LEU A 772 20.73 -12.12 -0.24
C LEU A 772 21.60 -13.14 0.52
N GLU A 773 21.53 -14.43 0.16
CA GLU A 773 22.41 -15.46 0.71
C GLU A 773 23.84 -15.32 0.15
N SER A 774 23.98 -15.16 -1.17
CA SER A 774 25.27 -14.94 -1.85
C SER A 774 26.01 -13.70 -1.32
N HIS A 775 25.33 -12.55 -1.28
CA HIS A 775 25.90 -11.31 -0.74
C HIS A 775 26.23 -11.43 0.74
N ARG A 776 25.46 -12.19 1.54
CA ARG A 776 25.82 -12.44 2.95
C ARG A 776 27.18 -13.15 3.02
N ASP A 777 27.36 -14.23 2.27
CA ASP A 777 28.57 -15.07 2.39
C ASP A 777 29.80 -14.47 1.69
N GLN A 778 29.61 -13.58 0.72
CA GLN A 778 30.64 -12.67 0.20
C GLN A 778 31.02 -11.62 1.25
N LEU A 779 30.08 -10.77 1.68
CA LEU A 779 30.36 -9.63 2.57
C LEU A 779 30.81 -10.04 3.98
N LYS A 780 30.46 -11.26 4.42
CA LYS A 780 30.95 -11.85 5.69
C LYS A 780 32.48 -11.92 5.78
N GLN A 781 33.18 -11.98 4.66
CA GLN A 781 34.65 -11.99 4.59
C GLN A 781 35.26 -10.59 4.81
N HIS A 782 34.43 -9.54 4.71
CA HIS A 782 34.84 -8.14 4.81
C HIS A 782 34.33 -7.46 6.09
N ILE A 783 33.76 -8.20 7.06
CA ILE A 783 33.25 -7.62 8.32
C ILE A 783 34.37 -6.95 9.11
N ILE A 784 34.15 -5.71 9.52
CA ILE A 784 35.03 -4.95 10.42
C ILE A 784 34.30 -4.61 11.72
N SER A 785 35.04 -4.53 12.83
CA SER A 785 34.47 -4.36 14.18
C SER A 785 34.06 -2.93 14.54
N LYS A 786 34.47 -1.95 13.73
CA LYS A 786 34.19 -0.51 13.84
C LYS A 786 34.24 0.09 12.42
N PRO A 787 33.54 1.22 12.16
CA PRO A 787 33.69 1.94 10.90
C PRO A 787 35.13 2.41 10.67
N ARG A 788 35.49 2.62 9.40
CA ARG A 788 36.75 3.27 9.01
C ARG A 788 36.65 4.77 9.27
N SER A 789 37.77 5.43 9.58
CA SER A 789 37.81 6.88 9.83
C SER A 789 37.51 7.74 8.58
N TYR A 790 37.52 7.13 7.41
CA TYR A 790 37.19 7.72 6.11
C TYR A 790 35.75 7.36 5.64
N TYR A 791 34.86 6.96 6.55
CA TYR A 791 33.43 6.81 6.28
C TYR A 791 32.67 8.01 6.84
N ASP A 792 31.98 8.78 5.98
CA ASP A 792 31.07 9.84 6.44
C ASP A 792 29.62 9.32 6.51
N TYR A 793 29.11 9.20 7.73
CA TYR A 793 27.79 8.67 8.03
C TYR A 793 27.14 9.40 9.20
N ALA A 794 25.81 9.49 9.18
CA ALA A 794 25.05 9.95 10.34
C ALA A 794 24.79 8.78 11.30
N GLU A 795 24.95 9.01 12.60
CA GLU A 795 24.65 8.04 13.68
C GLU A 795 23.23 7.47 13.56
N SER A 796 22.26 8.27 13.11
CA SER A 796 20.86 7.88 12.88
C SER A 796 20.68 6.84 11.75
N ALA A 797 21.72 6.58 10.96
CA ALA A 797 21.77 5.55 9.93
C ALA A 797 22.80 4.43 10.22
N GLU A 798 23.43 4.40 11.41
CA GLU A 798 24.46 3.41 11.75
C GLU A 798 23.96 1.96 11.55
N PRO A 799 24.70 1.10 10.80
CA PRO A 799 24.39 -0.31 10.64
C PRO A 799 24.92 -1.16 11.80
N GLU A 800 24.22 -2.24 12.15
CA GLU A 800 24.69 -3.16 13.20
C GLU A 800 25.87 -4.04 12.73
N VAL A 801 26.19 -4.05 11.43
CA VAL A 801 27.38 -4.69 10.85
C VAL A 801 28.08 -3.74 9.88
N TRP A 802 29.38 -3.52 10.09
CA TRP A 802 30.23 -2.72 9.20
C TRP A 802 31.06 -3.64 8.28
N PHE A 803 31.34 -3.17 7.07
CA PHE A 803 32.24 -3.84 6.11
C PHE A 803 33.42 -2.96 5.71
N ASP A 804 34.50 -3.58 5.28
CA ASP A 804 35.59 -2.93 4.52
C ASP A 804 35.12 -2.59 3.09
N PRO A 805 35.54 -1.46 2.48
CA PRO A 805 35.02 -1.06 1.18
C PRO A 805 35.69 -1.93 0.12
N LYS A 806 34.93 -2.90 -0.41
CA LYS A 806 35.43 -3.89 -1.38
C LYS A 806 34.43 -4.29 -2.46
N VAL A 807 33.13 -4.18 -2.19
CA VAL A 807 32.07 -4.56 -3.13
C VAL A 807 31.36 -3.31 -3.63
N VAL A 808 31.25 -3.18 -4.96
CA VAL A 808 30.52 -2.10 -5.64
C VAL A 808 29.28 -2.69 -6.31
N TRP A 809 28.15 -2.02 -6.20
CA TRP A 809 26.87 -2.42 -6.78
C TRP A 809 26.33 -1.36 -7.73
N GLU A 810 25.79 -1.79 -8.87
CA GLU A 810 25.00 -0.92 -9.73
C GLU A 810 23.59 -0.77 -9.13
N VAL A 811 23.19 0.47 -8.86
CA VAL A 811 21.91 0.82 -8.24
C VAL A 811 21.17 1.81 -9.13
N LYS A 812 19.94 1.48 -9.53
CA LYS A 812 19.06 2.42 -10.24
C LYS A 812 18.10 3.09 -9.25
N ALA A 813 17.87 4.39 -9.44
CA ALA A 813 16.90 5.19 -8.69
C ALA A 813 15.77 5.67 -9.62
N ALA A 814 14.71 6.24 -9.04
CA ALA A 814 13.75 7.04 -9.80
C ALA A 814 14.26 8.49 -9.94
N ASP A 815 14.64 9.10 -8.80
CA ASP A 815 15.10 10.48 -8.68
C ASP A 815 16.24 10.57 -7.65
N LEU A 816 16.98 11.69 -7.64
CA LEU A 816 17.84 12.08 -6.51
C LEU A 816 17.08 13.08 -5.63
N SER A 817 17.39 13.11 -4.33
CA SER A 817 16.59 13.81 -3.33
C SER A 817 17.45 14.42 -2.22
N ILE A 818 17.12 15.61 -1.75
CA ILE A 818 17.85 16.23 -0.63
C ILE A 818 17.55 15.46 0.67
N SER A 819 18.59 15.13 1.42
CA SER A 819 18.55 14.23 2.57
C SER A 819 19.05 14.88 3.86
N PRO A 820 18.24 14.89 4.94
CA PRO A 820 18.68 15.34 6.27
C PRO A 820 19.45 14.27 7.06
N VAL A 821 19.78 13.13 6.44
CA VAL A 821 20.44 11.98 7.10
C VAL A 821 21.71 11.57 6.36
N TYR A 822 21.62 11.34 5.05
CA TYR A 822 22.73 10.89 4.22
C TYR A 822 23.70 12.05 3.92
N ARG A 823 24.98 11.70 3.78
CA ARG A 823 26.13 12.63 3.83
C ARG A 823 26.71 12.92 2.44
N ALA A 824 26.40 12.09 1.45
CA ALA A 824 26.75 12.26 0.04
C ALA A 824 26.53 13.69 -0.46
N GLY A 825 27.61 14.40 -0.81
CA GLY A 825 27.55 15.73 -1.41
C GLY A 825 27.05 16.85 -0.47
N VAL A 826 27.14 16.69 0.85
CA VAL A 826 26.90 17.79 1.81
C VAL A 826 27.71 19.03 1.43
N GLY A 827 27.06 20.19 1.39
CA GLY A 827 27.69 21.45 0.97
C GLY A 827 27.79 21.64 -0.55
N LYS A 828 27.70 20.58 -1.37
CA LYS A 828 27.77 20.67 -2.85
C LYS A 828 26.45 21.10 -3.50
N VAL A 829 25.32 21.02 -2.77
CA VAL A 829 23.96 21.40 -3.25
C VAL A 829 23.13 22.10 -2.18
N ASP A 830 23.05 21.56 -0.97
CA ASP A 830 22.48 22.21 0.23
C ASP A 830 23.61 22.39 1.23
N SER A 831 23.68 23.53 1.92
CA SER A 831 24.81 23.86 2.80
C SER A 831 24.98 22.89 3.98
N ASN A 832 23.90 22.24 4.41
CA ASN A 832 23.86 21.41 5.62
C ASN A 832 23.33 19.99 5.39
N LYS A 833 22.87 19.66 4.17
CA LYS A 833 22.21 18.39 3.83
C LYS A 833 22.90 17.72 2.64
N GLY A 834 22.96 16.39 2.67
CA GLY A 834 23.45 15.59 1.55
C GLY A 834 22.33 15.21 0.59
N ILE A 835 22.61 14.23 -0.26
CA ILE A 835 21.74 13.72 -1.31
C ILE A 835 21.46 12.23 -1.03
N SER A 836 20.29 11.76 -1.46
CA SER A 836 19.82 10.38 -1.31
C SER A 836 19.03 9.94 -2.53
N LEU A 837 19.03 8.64 -2.81
CA LEU A 837 18.28 8.04 -3.91
C LEU A 837 16.79 7.83 -3.54
N ARG A 838 15.88 8.15 -4.46
CA ARG A 838 14.45 7.82 -4.35
C ARG A 838 14.20 6.46 -4.99
N PHE A 839 13.56 5.55 -4.24
CA PHE A 839 13.28 4.16 -4.65
C PHE A 839 14.49 3.36 -5.20
N PRO A 840 15.66 3.35 -4.51
CA PRO A 840 16.85 2.64 -4.98
C PRO A 840 16.62 1.13 -5.11
N ARG A 841 17.15 0.54 -6.19
CA ARG A 841 17.08 -0.89 -6.48
C ARG A 841 18.42 -1.41 -6.94
N PHE A 842 18.88 -2.50 -6.34
CA PHE A 842 20.03 -3.26 -6.82
C PHE A 842 19.73 -3.79 -8.24
N ILE A 843 20.72 -3.64 -9.13
CA ILE A 843 20.69 -4.16 -10.50
C ILE A 843 21.65 -5.34 -10.65
N ARG A 844 22.92 -5.14 -10.26
CA ARG A 844 23.99 -6.17 -10.29
C ARG A 844 25.18 -5.77 -9.43
N ILE A 845 26.11 -6.70 -9.22
CA ILE A 845 27.46 -6.40 -8.74
C ILE A 845 28.29 -5.77 -9.88
N ARG A 846 29.22 -4.89 -9.53
CA ARG A 846 30.26 -4.34 -10.40
C ARG A 846 31.60 -4.98 -10.06
N ASP A 847 31.77 -6.24 -10.44
CA ASP A 847 33.06 -6.95 -10.32
C ASP A 847 34.15 -6.33 -11.22
N ASP A 848 33.74 -5.43 -12.12
CA ASP A 848 34.55 -4.64 -13.05
C ASP A 848 34.98 -3.25 -12.50
N LYS A 849 34.75 -2.95 -11.22
CA LYS A 849 35.13 -1.66 -10.59
C LYS A 849 35.75 -1.83 -9.21
N SER A 850 36.72 -0.98 -8.88
CA SER A 850 37.17 -0.77 -7.49
C SER A 850 36.18 0.14 -6.73
N PRO A 851 36.22 0.15 -5.38
CA PRO A 851 35.49 1.10 -4.56
C PRO A 851 35.79 2.58 -4.89
N GLU A 852 37.01 2.88 -5.32
CA GLU A 852 37.47 4.20 -5.74
C GLU A 852 36.93 4.58 -7.14
N ASP A 853 36.62 3.60 -8.01
CA ASP A 853 35.90 3.79 -9.29
C ASP A 853 34.38 4.02 -9.12
N ALA A 854 33.86 4.06 -7.89
CA ALA A 854 32.44 4.29 -7.61
C ALA A 854 31.98 5.68 -8.07
N THR A 855 30.66 5.88 -8.12
CA THR A 855 30.07 7.18 -8.44
C THR A 855 30.54 8.21 -7.43
N THR A 856 31.04 9.34 -7.91
CA THR A 856 31.60 10.38 -7.06
C THR A 856 30.52 11.32 -6.49
N SER A 857 30.79 11.93 -5.34
CA SER A 857 29.88 12.92 -4.74
C SER A 857 29.59 14.12 -5.65
N ASP A 858 30.50 14.47 -6.57
CA ASP A 858 30.27 15.48 -7.61
C ASP A 858 29.36 15.00 -8.73
N GLN A 859 29.49 13.74 -9.18
CA GLN A 859 28.54 13.14 -10.11
C GLN A 859 27.14 13.06 -9.50
N VAL A 860 27.03 12.67 -8.22
CA VAL A 860 25.75 12.69 -7.47
C VAL A 860 25.17 14.11 -7.39
N ALA A 861 26.00 15.10 -7.06
CA ALA A 861 25.59 16.50 -7.02
C ALA A 861 25.18 17.03 -8.40
N GLN A 862 25.84 16.59 -9.47
CA GLN A 862 25.56 16.99 -10.84
C GLN A 862 24.27 16.37 -11.37
N MET A 863 24.07 15.05 -11.21
CA MET A 863 22.80 14.36 -11.51
C MET A 863 21.60 15.04 -10.85
N TYR A 864 21.73 15.49 -9.59
CA TYR A 864 20.68 16.23 -8.89
C TYR A 864 20.44 17.66 -9.47
N ARG A 865 21.48 18.34 -9.97
CA ARG A 865 21.32 19.63 -10.67
C ARG A 865 20.68 19.44 -12.04
N ASP A 866 21.04 18.38 -12.77
CA ASP A 866 20.51 18.09 -14.10
C ASP A 866 19.01 17.74 -14.07
N GLN A 867 18.55 17.09 -12.99
CA GLN A 867 17.13 16.92 -12.67
C GLN A 867 16.37 18.27 -12.56
N LYS A 868 17.03 19.36 -12.13
CA LYS A 868 16.45 20.71 -12.15
C LYS A 868 16.65 21.45 -13.47
N LEU A 869 17.70 21.14 -14.24
CA LEU A 869 17.95 21.79 -15.53
C LEU A 869 16.97 21.32 -16.62
N HIS A 870 16.46 20.08 -16.55
CA HIS A 870 15.30 19.67 -17.33
C HIS A 870 14.05 20.54 -17.05
N THR A 871 13.89 21.07 -15.83
CA THR A 871 12.81 22.01 -15.46
C THR A 871 13.07 23.46 -15.93
N ALA A 872 14.30 23.81 -16.29
CA ALA A 872 14.71 25.20 -16.59
C ALA A 872 15.10 25.45 -18.06
N ALA A 873 15.45 24.41 -18.83
CA ALA A 873 15.93 24.54 -20.20
C ALA A 873 14.85 24.91 -21.25
N GLY A 874 13.67 25.39 -20.81
CA GLY A 874 12.61 25.93 -21.67
C GLY A 874 12.72 27.43 -21.97
N GLU A 875 13.71 28.14 -21.39
CA GLU A 875 13.90 29.59 -21.56
C GLU A 875 15.07 29.93 -22.51
N ARG A 876 15.12 29.33 -23.71
CA ARG A 876 15.92 29.78 -24.86
C ARG A 876 15.27 29.47 -26.20
#